data_AF-A0A962A1L4-F1
#
_entry.id   AF-A0A962A1L4-F1
#
_cell.length_a   1.000
_cell.length_b   1.000
_cell.length_c   1.000
_cell.angle_alpha   90.00
_cell.angle_beta   90.00
_cell.angle_gamma   90.00
#
_symmetry.space_group_name_H-M   'P 1'
#
loop_
_entity.id
_entity.type
_entity.pdbx_description
1 polymer ?
#
loop_
_entity_poly.entity_id
_entity_poly.type
_entity_poly.pdbx_seq_one_letter_code
_entity_poly.pdbx_strand_id
1 'polypeptide(L)'
;MIEAATIEEDDISAVPPPENEDWRETLESFPPAVIRQAWFTMAHLVLEDGSTVADMGTRDGALTYAMAVMHPQHHFIGMDTSAKKVRDAQKKYARPNLEYHHWKNTEPCLKPASVEAVLNGFTLHEIYSAGRCSEAKVLEALEGQFSCLKQNGLLFIRDFVLPEQDYVLLEMPDENAVPDLLIQYSEKAGHPDDPAQSGFYLEELPPRFPRTRLFRLPGKWAYEFILRKDDLENWEEELGKEYSFFTEKDFRRALTGMGSRVLYTAPHWDEQIVKSRFRKKFKLFNEAGSPLGAPPTSFVLVAQKKKNRESLRLQERKHLRGQEGSLQITAMRDDTNGRIHDIVSRGIENTEVLPYRITQDGRLHVYVHEGLPRGIVNAVPRNAPNLDGKTWSGHMIEALCVPQEKIHEIKPGDIKSLVRFSQTHVGLKPVLGAEMEDGPGFYPAPDSIDERIETKYLAVQKPQGNIKLPAVTPDIEGFSTHGHLREIDGQAILNAVGVGLVPSSRLEVQVLALYEKLNIPYEPWADCPLLLETGEVEKTTKLQDIISKLAASDDRFKETKAVAGQFRTIHSVFVDEGQVDGAAEGLASRNMEFAVPEHKSMNMAVVLPLVKKLSGEVMAGITEQFLPVPQRYKGTGYTVSCPAIALPKDITTLEMARKYIADQFEVPVDCVSRMGESFFCHAGITPQRIYPFAVTKAGTKGWRKVGRTHGVTTYTPLPDLHKLLYLDNYYSFMKVAAMAYKGGIGAHSDLSPSYGFSSSQAAEISRPVGVSGTDVSSSLPASPPASSSPLRSFSSGRPEPSTS
;
A
#
# COMPACT_ATOMS: atom_id res chain seq x y z
N MET A 1 -37.71 -38.29 45.04
CA MET A 1 -38.47 -37.95 43.82
C MET A 1 -37.45 -37.41 42.84
N ILE A 2 -36.95 -38.27 41.94
CA ILE A 2 -37.32 -38.31 40.50
C ILE A 2 -36.74 -37.04 39.83
N GLU A 3 -35.81 -37.05 38.88
CA GLU A 3 -35.32 -38.07 37.94
C GLU A 3 -34.00 -37.57 37.35
N ALA A 4 -33.15 -38.50 36.90
CA ALA A 4 -32.04 -38.21 36.02
C ALA A 4 -32.57 -37.85 34.63
N ALA A 5 -32.17 -36.70 34.10
CA ALA A 5 -32.29 -36.36 32.69
C ALA A 5 -30.87 -36.23 32.13
N THR A 6 -30.42 -37.29 31.47
CA THR A 6 -29.40 -37.28 30.43
C THR A 6 -29.73 -36.19 29.41
N ILE A 7 -28.83 -35.21 29.25
CA ILE A 7 -28.80 -34.33 28.10
C ILE A 7 -27.78 -34.95 27.14
N GLU A 8 -28.29 -35.33 25.98
CA GLU A 8 -27.56 -35.90 24.85
C GLU A 8 -26.45 -34.93 24.42
N GLU A 9 -25.24 -35.46 24.24
CA GLU A 9 -24.20 -34.82 23.45
C GLU A 9 -24.71 -34.74 22.00
N ASP A 10 -25.30 -33.61 21.63
CA ASP A 10 -25.52 -33.28 20.23
C ASP A 10 -24.15 -33.11 19.56
N ASP A 11 -23.85 -34.13 18.77
CA ASP A 11 -22.80 -34.25 17.78
C ASP A 11 -22.82 -33.04 16.84
N ILE A 12 -22.16 -31.95 17.24
CA ILE A 12 -21.72 -30.92 16.31
C ILE A 12 -20.66 -31.60 15.47
N SER A 13 -21.08 -32.20 14.36
CA SER A 13 -20.21 -32.62 13.28
C SER A 13 -19.33 -31.42 12.95
N ALA A 14 -18.11 -31.44 13.46
CA ALA A 14 -17.06 -30.53 13.06
C ALA A 14 -16.92 -30.71 11.56
N VAL A 15 -17.43 -29.76 10.78
CA VAL A 15 -17.05 -29.63 9.39
C VAL A 15 -15.52 -29.57 9.43
N PRO A 16 -14.81 -30.55 8.86
CA PRO A 16 -13.36 -30.50 8.85
C PRO A 16 -12.97 -29.15 8.22
N PRO A 17 -11.94 -28.47 8.75
CA PRO A 17 -11.45 -27.25 8.11
C PRO A 17 -11.24 -27.59 6.63
N PRO A 18 -11.67 -26.72 5.69
CA PRO A 18 -11.36 -26.94 4.29
C PRO A 18 -9.86 -27.18 4.23
N GLU A 19 -9.45 -28.29 3.60
CA GLU A 19 -8.05 -28.48 3.25
C GLU A 19 -7.57 -27.16 2.65
N ASN A 20 -6.39 -26.68 3.04
CA ASN A 20 -5.76 -25.50 2.46
C ASN A 20 -5.44 -25.83 0.99
N GLU A 21 -6.48 -25.89 0.15
CA GLU A 21 -6.37 -25.95 -1.30
C GLU A 21 -5.67 -24.65 -1.70
N ASP A 22 -4.51 -24.78 -2.33
CA ASP A 22 -3.85 -23.64 -2.92
C ASP A 22 -4.80 -23.07 -3.98
N TRP A 23 -5.28 -21.84 -3.75
CA TRP A 23 -6.16 -21.16 -4.68
C TRP A 23 -5.55 -21.06 -6.08
N ARG A 24 -4.21 -21.07 -6.19
CA ARG A 24 -3.48 -21.07 -7.45
C ARG A 24 -3.68 -22.34 -8.24
N GLU A 25 -3.71 -23.50 -7.57
CA GLU A 25 -4.00 -24.78 -8.22
C GLU A 25 -5.44 -24.79 -8.72
N THR A 26 -6.37 -24.29 -7.90
CA THR A 26 -7.80 -24.23 -8.26
C THR A 26 -8.05 -23.27 -9.44
N LEU A 27 -7.33 -22.15 -9.50
CA LEU A 27 -7.47 -21.12 -10.54
C LEU A 27 -6.42 -21.21 -11.66
N GLU A 28 -5.63 -22.27 -11.75
CA GLU A 28 -4.54 -22.38 -12.73
C GLU A 28 -5.05 -22.20 -14.18
N SER A 29 -6.24 -22.74 -14.46
CA SER A 29 -6.90 -22.65 -15.77
C SER A 29 -7.72 -21.37 -15.99
N PHE A 30 -7.85 -20.50 -14.98
CA PHE A 30 -8.63 -19.27 -15.09
C PHE A 30 -7.86 -18.17 -15.83
N PRO A 31 -8.56 -17.29 -16.57
CA PRO A 31 -7.91 -16.16 -17.23
C PRO A 31 -7.18 -15.27 -16.20
N PRO A 32 -5.87 -14.98 -16.38
CA PRO A 32 -5.11 -14.19 -15.41
C PRO A 32 -5.69 -12.80 -15.15
N ALA A 33 -6.41 -12.23 -16.13
CA ALA A 33 -7.10 -10.96 -15.97
C ALA A 33 -8.25 -11.03 -14.94
N VAL A 34 -8.99 -12.15 -14.89
CA VAL A 34 -10.08 -12.36 -13.91
C VAL A 34 -9.49 -12.52 -12.51
N ILE A 35 -8.40 -13.29 -12.37
CA ILE A 35 -7.70 -13.47 -11.08
C ILE A 35 -7.19 -12.12 -10.55
N ARG A 36 -6.52 -11.33 -11.41
CA ARG A 36 -6.06 -9.98 -11.03
C ARG A 36 -7.21 -9.05 -10.66
N GLN A 37 -8.34 -9.15 -11.37
CA GLN A 37 -9.52 -8.35 -11.04
C GLN A 37 -10.15 -8.77 -9.71
N ALA A 38 -10.19 -10.07 -9.40
CA ALA A 38 -10.67 -10.59 -8.11
C ALA A 38 -9.80 -10.07 -6.97
N TRP A 39 -8.47 -10.22 -7.09
CA TRP A 39 -7.52 -9.65 -6.13
C TRP A 39 -7.72 -8.14 -5.97
N PHE A 40 -7.72 -7.40 -7.08
CA PHE A 40 -7.81 -5.94 -7.07
C PHE A 40 -9.08 -5.47 -6.37
N THR A 41 -10.23 -6.10 -6.63
CA THR A 41 -11.50 -5.78 -5.95
C THR A 41 -11.41 -6.06 -4.45
N MET A 42 -10.92 -7.24 -4.06
CA MET A 42 -10.83 -7.63 -2.65
C MET A 42 -9.77 -6.85 -1.88
N ALA A 43 -8.70 -6.40 -2.53
CA ALA A 43 -7.66 -5.54 -1.95
C ALA A 43 -8.21 -4.18 -1.48
N HIS A 44 -9.33 -3.71 -2.07
CA HIS A 44 -10.02 -2.50 -1.62
C HIS A 44 -11.02 -2.74 -0.49
N LEU A 45 -11.15 -3.99 -0.02
CA LEU A 45 -12.08 -4.39 1.03
C LEU A 45 -11.32 -5.01 2.19
N VAL A 46 -11.09 -4.22 3.24
CA VAL A 46 -10.50 -4.71 4.48
C VAL A 46 -11.62 -5.31 5.36
N LEU A 47 -11.89 -6.60 5.17
CA LEU A 47 -12.99 -7.33 5.80
C LEU A 47 -12.53 -8.23 6.96
N GLU A 48 -13.47 -8.54 7.85
CA GLU A 48 -13.29 -9.55 8.90
C GLU A 48 -13.62 -10.95 8.37
N ASP A 49 -13.03 -11.98 8.97
CA ASP A 49 -13.40 -13.36 8.69
C ASP A 49 -14.91 -13.59 8.90
N GLY A 50 -15.51 -14.42 8.04
CA GLY A 50 -16.95 -14.68 8.05
C GLY A 50 -17.79 -13.58 7.40
N SER A 51 -17.19 -12.51 6.87
CA SER A 51 -17.93 -11.48 6.13
C SER A 51 -18.69 -12.05 4.93
N THR A 52 -19.89 -11.53 4.69
CA THR A 52 -20.71 -11.80 3.51
C THR A 52 -20.58 -10.65 2.51
N VAL A 53 -20.26 -11.00 1.26
CA VAL A 53 -19.99 -10.07 0.16
C VAL A 53 -20.97 -10.32 -0.98
N ALA A 54 -21.73 -9.29 -1.36
CA ALA A 54 -22.64 -9.34 -2.49
C ALA A 54 -22.01 -8.71 -3.74
N ASP A 55 -21.97 -9.45 -4.85
CA ASP A 55 -21.45 -9.00 -6.14
C ASP A 55 -22.60 -8.67 -7.11
N MET A 56 -22.86 -7.37 -7.31
CA MET A 56 -23.95 -6.88 -8.14
C MET A 56 -23.55 -6.84 -9.61
N GLY A 57 -24.24 -7.60 -10.45
CA GLY A 57 -23.90 -7.76 -11.86
C GLY A 57 -22.79 -8.80 -12.07
N THR A 58 -22.94 -9.98 -11.46
CA THR A 58 -21.95 -11.08 -11.52
C THR A 58 -21.67 -11.61 -12.93
N ARG A 59 -22.51 -11.27 -13.93
CA ARG A 59 -22.37 -11.67 -15.33
C ARG A 59 -22.31 -13.19 -15.47
N ASP A 60 -21.18 -13.74 -15.92
CA ASP A 60 -21.00 -15.19 -16.11
C ASP A 60 -20.64 -15.93 -14.81
N GLY A 61 -20.41 -15.20 -13.71
CA GLY A 61 -20.06 -15.74 -12.40
C GLY A 61 -18.57 -15.95 -12.17
N ALA A 62 -17.71 -15.75 -13.17
CA ALA A 62 -16.29 -16.12 -13.10
C ALA A 62 -15.52 -15.28 -12.06
N LEU A 63 -15.81 -13.98 -12.00
CA LEU A 63 -15.16 -13.07 -11.05
C LEU A 63 -15.55 -13.42 -9.60
N THR A 64 -16.85 -13.60 -9.33
CA THR A 64 -17.35 -13.97 -8.00
C THR A 64 -16.80 -15.31 -7.54
N TYR A 65 -16.69 -16.28 -8.45
CA TYR A 65 -16.06 -17.57 -8.16
C TYR A 65 -14.58 -17.42 -7.81
N ALA A 66 -13.81 -16.65 -8.59
CA ALA A 66 -12.41 -16.40 -8.30
C ALA A 66 -12.21 -15.74 -6.92
N MET A 67 -13.06 -14.76 -6.56
CA MET A 67 -13.05 -14.16 -5.22
C MET A 67 -13.37 -15.18 -4.13
N ALA A 68 -14.35 -16.06 -4.33
CA ALA A 68 -14.72 -17.11 -3.38
C ALA A 68 -13.63 -18.17 -3.18
N VAL A 69 -12.86 -18.49 -4.23
CA VAL A 69 -11.72 -19.40 -4.16
C VAL A 69 -10.55 -18.75 -3.42
N MET A 70 -10.24 -17.48 -3.69
CA MET A 70 -9.14 -16.75 -3.05
C MET A 70 -9.42 -16.39 -1.59
N HIS A 71 -10.68 -16.29 -1.19
CA HIS A 71 -11.09 -15.89 0.16
C HIS A 71 -12.09 -16.90 0.77
N PRO A 72 -11.66 -18.14 1.07
CA PRO A 72 -12.54 -19.19 1.60
C PRO A 72 -13.18 -18.82 2.95
N GLN A 73 -12.61 -17.87 3.68
CA GLN A 73 -13.13 -17.35 4.94
C GLN A 73 -14.31 -16.38 4.80
N HIS A 74 -14.68 -15.98 3.58
CA HIS A 74 -15.82 -15.09 3.30
C HIS A 74 -16.91 -15.83 2.53
N HIS A 75 -18.16 -15.40 2.70
CA HIS A 75 -19.30 -15.90 1.93
C HIS A 75 -19.63 -14.94 0.79
N PHE A 76 -19.83 -15.47 -0.42
CA PHE A 76 -20.08 -14.67 -1.62
C PHE A 76 -21.46 -14.92 -2.20
N ILE A 77 -22.12 -13.83 -2.60
CA ILE A 77 -23.45 -13.83 -3.20
C ILE A 77 -23.36 -13.13 -4.56
N GLY A 78 -23.32 -13.89 -5.66
CA GLY A 78 -23.33 -13.33 -7.01
C GLY A 78 -24.74 -13.02 -7.48
N MET A 79 -25.01 -11.79 -7.91
CA MET A 79 -26.35 -11.33 -8.29
C MET A 79 -26.40 -10.82 -9.73
N ASP A 80 -27.40 -11.25 -10.52
CA ASP A 80 -27.61 -10.75 -11.88
C ASP A 80 -29.11 -10.64 -12.20
N THR A 81 -29.45 -9.72 -13.11
CA THR A 81 -30.82 -9.52 -13.60
C THR A 81 -31.24 -10.55 -14.64
N SER A 82 -30.27 -11.28 -15.22
CA SER A 82 -30.54 -12.37 -16.15
C SER A 82 -30.63 -13.71 -15.42
N ALA A 83 -31.87 -14.22 -15.29
CA ALA A 83 -32.12 -15.56 -14.77
C ALA A 83 -31.37 -16.67 -15.54
N LYS A 84 -31.06 -16.44 -16.83
CA LYS A 84 -30.26 -17.38 -17.62
C LYS A 84 -28.80 -17.38 -17.12
N LYS A 85 -28.17 -16.20 -17.04
CA LYS A 85 -26.78 -16.06 -16.57
C LYS A 85 -26.59 -16.65 -15.18
N VAL A 86 -27.52 -16.40 -14.25
CA VAL A 86 -27.50 -16.98 -12.90
C VAL A 86 -27.51 -18.50 -12.94
N ARG A 87 -28.41 -19.12 -13.71
CA ARG A 87 -28.46 -20.59 -13.83
C ARG A 87 -27.20 -21.17 -14.46
N ASP A 88 -26.61 -20.47 -15.42
CA ASP A 88 -25.38 -20.90 -16.08
C ASP A 88 -24.19 -20.80 -15.12
N ALA A 89 -24.10 -19.72 -14.33
CA ALA A 89 -23.11 -19.55 -13.27
C ALA A 89 -23.23 -20.64 -12.19
N GLN A 90 -24.43 -20.91 -11.68
CA GLN A 90 -24.70 -21.97 -10.69
C GLN A 90 -24.25 -23.36 -11.15
N LYS A 91 -24.38 -23.66 -12.45
CA LYS A 91 -23.95 -24.94 -13.02
C LYS A 91 -22.44 -25.02 -13.19
N LYS A 92 -21.81 -23.91 -13.56
CA LYS A 92 -20.39 -23.86 -13.93
C LYS A 92 -19.48 -23.67 -12.72
N TYR A 93 -19.93 -22.91 -11.74
CA TYR A 93 -19.13 -22.44 -10.62
C TYR A 93 -19.84 -22.79 -9.30
N ALA A 94 -19.27 -23.72 -8.54
CA ALA A 94 -19.82 -24.16 -7.27
C ALA A 94 -18.72 -24.20 -6.19
N ARG A 95 -19.00 -23.62 -5.02
CA ARG A 95 -18.18 -23.68 -3.81
C ARG A 95 -19.09 -23.65 -2.57
N PRO A 96 -18.64 -24.16 -1.41
CA PRO A 96 -19.42 -24.09 -0.17
C PRO A 96 -19.73 -22.66 0.30
N ASN A 97 -18.86 -21.70 -0.03
CA ASN A 97 -18.95 -20.30 0.37
C ASN A 97 -19.45 -19.38 -0.77
N LEU A 98 -20.18 -19.93 -1.75
CA LEU A 98 -20.64 -19.20 -2.92
C LEU A 98 -22.06 -19.59 -3.30
N GLU A 99 -22.90 -18.58 -3.49
CA GLU A 99 -24.23 -18.74 -4.05
C GLU A 99 -24.53 -17.67 -5.11
N TYR A 100 -25.49 -17.97 -5.98
CA TYR A 100 -25.92 -17.05 -7.03
C TYR A 100 -27.43 -16.84 -6.99
N HIS A 101 -27.87 -15.60 -7.10
CA HIS A 101 -29.27 -15.21 -7.02
C HIS A 101 -29.69 -14.36 -8.22
N HIS A 102 -30.90 -14.62 -8.70
CA HIS A 102 -31.53 -13.77 -9.71
C HIS A 102 -32.30 -12.64 -9.03
N TRP A 103 -32.03 -11.41 -9.44
CA TRP A 103 -32.67 -10.22 -8.87
C TRP A 103 -33.40 -9.42 -9.94
N LYS A 104 -34.64 -9.04 -9.63
CA LYS A 104 -35.42 -8.10 -10.44
C LYS A 104 -35.29 -6.72 -9.83
N ASN A 105 -34.89 -5.73 -10.62
CA ASN A 105 -34.64 -4.33 -10.21
C ASN A 105 -35.76 -3.65 -9.38
N THR A 106 -36.95 -4.26 -9.28
CA THR A 106 -38.13 -3.77 -8.55
C THR A 106 -38.28 -4.29 -7.11
N GLU A 107 -37.45 -5.25 -6.68
CA GLU A 107 -37.49 -5.84 -5.33
C GLU A 107 -36.20 -5.55 -4.55
N PRO A 108 -36.19 -5.55 -3.21
CA PRO A 108 -34.96 -5.44 -2.44
C PRO A 108 -34.01 -6.58 -2.81
N CYS A 109 -32.78 -6.27 -3.23
CA CYS A 109 -31.82 -7.27 -3.68
C CYS A 109 -31.47 -8.29 -2.56
N LEU A 110 -31.31 -7.81 -1.34
CA LEU A 110 -31.04 -8.63 -0.15
C LEU A 110 -31.80 -8.06 1.05
N LYS A 111 -31.85 -8.84 2.14
CA LYS A 111 -32.41 -8.35 3.40
C LYS A 111 -31.66 -7.10 3.87
N PRO A 112 -32.33 -6.07 4.43
CA PRO A 112 -31.64 -4.93 5.02
C PRO A 112 -30.64 -5.35 6.09
N ALA A 113 -29.48 -4.67 6.15
CA ALA A 113 -28.41 -4.94 7.11
C ALA A 113 -27.98 -6.42 7.20
N SER A 114 -27.86 -7.09 6.06
CA SER A 114 -27.50 -8.52 5.98
C SER A 114 -26.06 -8.79 5.54
N VAL A 115 -25.41 -7.86 4.83
CA VAL A 115 -24.07 -8.07 4.26
C VAL A 115 -23.05 -7.06 4.76
N GLU A 116 -21.78 -7.48 4.82
CA GLU A 116 -20.64 -6.66 5.19
C GLU A 116 -20.11 -5.84 4.00
N ALA A 117 -20.27 -6.35 2.77
CA ALA A 117 -19.88 -5.62 1.58
C ALA A 117 -20.81 -5.81 0.39
N VAL A 118 -20.90 -4.78 -0.44
CA VAL A 118 -21.54 -4.80 -1.76
C VAL A 118 -20.54 -4.31 -2.81
N LEU A 119 -20.44 -5.04 -3.92
CA LEU A 119 -19.55 -4.75 -5.04
C LEU A 119 -20.38 -4.32 -6.26
N ASN A 120 -19.96 -3.24 -6.91
CA ASN A 120 -20.40 -2.87 -8.25
C ASN A 120 -19.16 -2.75 -9.15
N GLY A 121 -18.86 -3.79 -9.91
CA GLY A 121 -17.78 -3.79 -10.90
C GLY A 121 -18.34 -3.65 -12.30
N PHE A 122 -18.30 -2.44 -12.86
CA PHE A 122 -18.81 -2.13 -14.21
C PHE A 122 -20.30 -2.49 -14.35
N THR A 123 -21.10 -2.06 -13.37
CA THR A 123 -22.53 -2.41 -13.23
C THR A 123 -23.45 -1.18 -13.26
N LEU A 124 -23.00 -0.03 -12.73
CA LEU A 124 -23.89 1.12 -12.58
C LEU A 124 -24.19 1.80 -13.92
N HIS A 125 -23.22 1.82 -14.85
CA HIS A 125 -23.47 2.34 -16.19
C HIS A 125 -24.42 1.45 -17.02
N GLU A 126 -24.47 0.14 -16.74
CA GLU A 126 -25.46 -0.76 -17.33
C GLU A 126 -26.86 -0.44 -16.81
N ILE A 127 -27.00 -0.18 -15.49
CA ILE A 127 -28.26 0.28 -14.89
C ILE A 127 -28.68 1.63 -15.49
N TYR A 128 -27.75 2.55 -15.64
CA TYR A 128 -27.98 3.87 -16.26
C TYR A 128 -28.49 3.72 -17.69
N SER A 129 -27.76 2.98 -18.54
CA SER A 129 -28.09 2.78 -19.95
C SER A 129 -29.43 2.07 -20.11
N ALA A 130 -29.65 0.95 -19.40
CA ALA A 130 -30.92 0.21 -19.43
C ALA A 130 -32.10 1.04 -18.88
N GLY A 131 -31.81 1.98 -17.97
CA GLY A 131 -32.75 2.93 -17.39
C GLY A 131 -33.07 4.14 -18.28
N ARG A 132 -32.76 4.09 -19.59
CA ARG A 132 -32.87 5.22 -20.54
C ARG A 132 -32.06 6.44 -20.08
N CYS A 133 -30.82 6.20 -19.64
CA CYS A 133 -29.89 7.22 -19.19
C CYS A 133 -30.43 8.05 -17.99
N SER A 134 -31.14 7.39 -17.07
CA SER A 134 -31.74 8.02 -15.89
C SER A 134 -30.83 7.89 -14.66
N GLU A 135 -30.30 9.02 -14.16
CA GLU A 135 -29.56 9.07 -12.90
C GLU A 135 -30.41 8.60 -11.71
N ALA A 136 -31.73 8.85 -11.74
CA ALA A 136 -32.65 8.41 -10.70
C ALA A 136 -32.67 6.88 -10.54
N LYS A 137 -32.54 6.12 -11.64
CA LYS A 137 -32.48 4.65 -11.59
C LYS A 137 -31.20 4.14 -10.93
N VAL A 138 -30.09 4.83 -11.15
CA VAL A 138 -28.82 4.53 -10.47
C VAL A 138 -28.93 4.83 -8.98
N LEU A 139 -29.53 5.96 -8.61
CA LEU A 139 -29.75 6.33 -7.21
C LEU A 139 -30.67 5.34 -6.50
N GLU A 140 -31.80 4.95 -7.09
CA GLU A 140 -32.69 3.92 -6.55
C GLU A 140 -31.95 2.59 -6.29
N ALA A 141 -31.10 2.16 -7.25
CA ALA A 141 -30.31 0.94 -7.10
C ALA A 141 -29.26 1.06 -5.98
N LEU A 142 -28.54 2.19 -5.91
CA LEU A 142 -27.56 2.46 -4.87
C LEU A 142 -28.21 2.52 -3.48
N GLU A 143 -29.38 3.16 -3.33
CA GLU A 143 -30.13 3.20 -2.08
C GLU A 143 -30.54 1.79 -1.62
N GLY A 144 -31.05 0.98 -2.56
CA GLY A 144 -31.41 -0.41 -2.30
C GLY A 144 -30.21 -1.23 -1.82
N GLN A 145 -29.09 -1.17 -2.54
CA GLN A 145 -27.84 -1.84 -2.19
C GLN A 145 -27.27 -1.35 -0.84
N PHE A 146 -27.28 -0.03 -0.61
CA PHE A 146 -26.79 0.57 0.63
C PHE A 146 -27.66 0.17 1.84
N SER A 147 -28.96 -0.07 1.65
CA SER A 147 -29.84 -0.58 2.69
C SER A 147 -29.45 -1.99 3.17
N CYS A 148 -28.91 -2.83 2.28
CA CYS A 148 -28.47 -4.18 2.58
C CYS A 148 -27.20 -4.24 3.43
N LEU A 149 -26.37 -3.19 3.39
CA LEU A 149 -25.15 -3.12 4.20
C LEU A 149 -25.47 -3.05 5.70
N LYS A 150 -24.74 -3.84 6.48
CA LYS A 150 -24.64 -3.68 7.94
C LYS A 150 -24.02 -2.33 8.29
N GLN A 151 -24.17 -1.94 9.56
CA GLN A 151 -23.45 -0.78 10.08
C GLN A 151 -21.94 -0.96 9.86
N ASN A 152 -21.25 0.08 9.35
CA ASN A 152 -19.84 0.04 8.95
C ASN A 152 -19.51 -0.88 7.76
N GLY A 153 -20.52 -1.48 7.10
CA GLY A 153 -20.33 -2.23 5.87
C GLY A 153 -19.84 -1.36 4.72
N LEU A 154 -19.21 -1.99 3.73
CA LEU A 154 -18.49 -1.35 2.64
C LEU A 154 -19.23 -1.47 1.30
N LEU A 155 -19.36 -0.35 0.59
CA LEU A 155 -19.77 -0.31 -0.81
C LEU A 155 -18.53 -0.05 -1.66
N PHE A 156 -18.19 -0.99 -2.53
CA PHE A 156 -17.15 -0.84 -3.54
C PHE A 156 -17.78 -0.55 -4.90
N ILE A 157 -17.31 0.50 -5.56
CA ILE A 157 -17.71 0.85 -6.93
C ILE A 157 -16.45 0.93 -7.76
N ARG A 158 -16.38 0.13 -8.82
CA ARG A 158 -15.43 0.30 -9.92
C ARG A 158 -16.22 0.52 -11.19
N ASP A 159 -16.25 1.76 -11.67
CA ASP A 159 -17.03 2.12 -12.85
C ASP A 159 -16.39 3.30 -13.61
N PHE A 160 -17.09 3.91 -14.55
CA PHE A 160 -16.61 5.06 -15.29
C PHE A 160 -17.09 6.37 -14.65
N VAL A 161 -16.27 7.43 -14.77
CA VAL A 161 -16.59 8.77 -14.27
C VAL A 161 -16.61 9.76 -15.42
N LEU A 162 -17.58 10.67 -15.36
CA LEU A 162 -17.71 11.78 -16.30
C LEU A 162 -16.48 12.68 -16.20
N PRO A 163 -15.71 12.88 -17.28
CA PRO A 163 -14.53 13.74 -17.26
C PRO A 163 -14.93 15.21 -17.05
N GLU A 164 -14.05 15.99 -16.41
CA GLU A 164 -14.33 17.40 -16.10
C GLU A 164 -14.25 18.32 -17.34
N GLN A 165 -13.63 17.88 -18.44
CA GLN A 165 -13.46 18.70 -19.63
C GLN A 165 -14.72 18.66 -20.51
N ASP A 166 -15.30 19.83 -20.78
CA ASP A 166 -16.43 19.96 -21.69
C ASP A 166 -16.07 19.51 -23.10
N TYR A 167 -14.98 20.05 -23.67
CA TYR A 167 -14.45 19.69 -24.98
C TYR A 167 -12.96 19.35 -24.91
N VAL A 168 -12.55 18.44 -25.79
CA VAL A 168 -11.17 17.99 -25.93
C VAL A 168 -10.77 17.91 -27.40
N LEU A 169 -9.48 17.85 -27.63
CA LEU A 169 -8.90 17.57 -28.93
C LEU A 169 -8.32 16.15 -28.92
N LEU A 170 -8.87 15.27 -29.76
CA LEU A 170 -8.44 13.89 -29.93
C LEU A 170 -7.73 13.75 -31.28
N GLU A 171 -6.45 13.38 -31.24
CA GLU A 171 -5.63 13.19 -32.44
C GLU A 171 -5.19 11.75 -32.59
N MET A 172 -5.43 11.17 -33.76
CA MET A 172 -5.20 9.74 -34.03
C MET A 172 -4.43 9.53 -35.34
N PRO A 173 -3.64 8.45 -35.46
CA PRO A 173 -3.00 8.08 -36.73
C PRO A 173 -4.02 7.85 -37.85
N ASP A 174 -3.73 8.35 -39.04
CA ASP A 174 -4.56 8.23 -40.25
C ASP A 174 -4.30 6.93 -41.04
N GLU A 175 -3.64 5.96 -40.40
CA GLU A 175 -3.22 4.70 -41.05
C GLU A 175 -4.19 3.53 -40.75
N ASN A 176 -5.20 3.74 -39.91
CA ASN A 176 -6.17 2.71 -39.48
C ASN A 176 -7.61 3.24 -39.59
N ALA A 177 -8.61 2.37 -39.63
CA ALA A 177 -10.04 2.73 -39.68
C ALA A 177 -10.61 3.36 -38.39
N VAL A 178 -9.78 3.63 -37.38
CA VAL A 178 -10.22 4.15 -36.07
C VAL A 178 -10.80 5.58 -36.16
N PRO A 179 -10.22 6.53 -36.93
CA PRO A 179 -10.86 7.83 -37.15
C PRO A 179 -12.23 7.72 -37.81
N ASP A 180 -12.41 6.79 -38.75
CA ASP A 180 -13.71 6.57 -39.39
C ASP A 180 -14.71 5.92 -38.44
N LEU A 181 -14.23 5.05 -37.53
CA LEU A 181 -15.04 4.51 -36.43
C LEU A 181 -15.52 5.62 -35.48
N LEU A 182 -14.70 6.65 -35.21
CA LEU A 182 -15.12 7.81 -34.42
C LEU A 182 -16.21 8.61 -35.12
N ILE A 183 -16.11 8.78 -36.44
CA ILE A 183 -17.16 9.47 -37.22
C ILE A 183 -18.47 8.68 -37.10
N GLN A 184 -18.44 7.36 -37.32
CA GLN A 184 -19.63 6.52 -37.15
C GLN A 184 -20.18 6.59 -35.72
N TYR A 185 -19.31 6.61 -34.71
CA TYR A 185 -19.72 6.78 -33.32
C TYR A 185 -20.43 8.11 -33.09
N SER A 186 -19.93 9.20 -33.68
CA SER A 186 -20.55 10.53 -33.57
C SER A 186 -21.92 10.64 -34.20
N GLU A 187 -22.28 9.74 -35.11
CA GLU A 187 -23.60 9.70 -35.76
C GLU A 187 -24.60 8.81 -35.00
N LYS A 188 -24.12 7.77 -34.28
CA LYS A 188 -24.94 6.67 -33.78
C LYS A 188 -24.96 6.50 -32.26
N ALA A 189 -24.05 7.13 -31.52
CA ALA A 189 -23.95 6.96 -30.07
C ALA A 189 -25.25 7.37 -29.35
N GLY A 190 -25.59 6.70 -28.25
CA GLY A 190 -26.72 7.10 -27.40
C GLY A 190 -27.99 6.31 -27.69
N HIS A 191 -29.07 6.97 -28.12
CA HIS A 191 -30.40 6.37 -28.22
C HIS A 191 -30.66 5.71 -29.60
N PRO A 192 -30.42 4.40 -29.80
CA PRO A 192 -30.56 3.75 -31.11
C PRO A 192 -32.00 3.80 -31.66
N ASP A 193 -32.98 3.93 -30.78
CA ASP A 193 -34.41 4.00 -31.13
C ASP A 193 -34.87 5.42 -31.52
N ASP A 194 -34.04 6.45 -31.32
CA ASP A 194 -34.33 7.84 -31.69
C ASP A 194 -33.15 8.49 -32.44
N PRO A 195 -33.13 8.38 -33.79
CA PRO A 195 -32.08 8.98 -34.61
C PRO A 195 -31.93 10.50 -34.46
N ALA A 196 -32.96 11.22 -34.01
CA ALA A 196 -32.88 12.67 -33.80
C ALA A 196 -32.14 13.04 -32.50
N GLN A 197 -32.03 12.09 -31.56
CA GLN A 197 -31.28 12.23 -30.31
C GLN A 197 -29.98 11.40 -30.30
N SER A 198 -29.72 10.66 -31.38
CA SER A 198 -28.47 9.92 -31.57
C SER A 198 -27.32 10.85 -31.95
N GLY A 199 -26.12 10.48 -31.54
CA GLY A 199 -24.88 11.12 -31.92
C GLY A 199 -24.47 12.29 -31.04
N PHE A 200 -23.38 12.95 -31.43
CA PHE A 200 -22.80 14.08 -30.71
C PHE A 200 -21.99 14.97 -31.65
N TYR A 201 -21.67 16.18 -31.17
CA TYR A 201 -20.85 17.13 -31.92
C TYR A 201 -19.44 16.58 -32.19
N LEU A 202 -19.07 16.53 -33.46
CA LEU A 202 -17.72 16.19 -33.92
C LEU A 202 -17.29 17.19 -35.00
N GLU A 203 -16.13 17.80 -34.80
CA GLU A 203 -15.50 18.69 -35.79
C GLU A 203 -14.10 18.18 -36.11
N GLU A 204 -13.82 17.93 -37.39
CA GLU A 204 -12.47 17.63 -37.84
C GLU A 204 -11.68 18.92 -38.07
N LEU A 205 -10.49 19.00 -37.48
CA LEU A 205 -9.60 20.16 -37.51
C LEU A 205 -8.31 19.81 -38.28
N PRO A 206 -7.55 20.82 -38.75
CA PRO A 206 -6.24 20.60 -39.32
C PRO A 206 -5.31 19.84 -38.34
N PRO A 207 -4.62 18.77 -38.77
CA PRO A 207 -3.80 17.96 -37.88
C PRO A 207 -2.58 18.72 -37.39
N ARG A 208 -2.14 18.40 -36.16
CA ARG A 208 -0.93 18.99 -35.54
C ARG A 208 0.32 18.20 -35.87
N PHE A 209 0.17 16.93 -36.21
CA PHE A 209 1.27 16.06 -36.62
C PHE A 209 1.07 15.51 -38.04
N PRO A 210 2.14 15.13 -38.74
CA PRO A 210 2.01 14.46 -40.03
C PRO A 210 1.30 13.10 -39.89
N ARG A 211 0.46 12.75 -40.87
CA ARG A 211 -0.26 11.46 -40.96
C ARG A 211 -1.16 11.17 -39.75
N THR A 212 -1.80 12.22 -39.23
CA THR A 212 -2.83 12.12 -38.19
C THR A 212 -4.09 12.87 -38.63
N ARG A 213 -5.20 12.56 -37.97
CA ARG A 213 -6.46 13.30 -38.03
C ARG A 213 -6.78 13.83 -36.64
N LEU A 214 -7.23 15.08 -36.56
CA LEU A 214 -7.51 15.80 -35.32
C LEU A 214 -9.00 16.10 -35.24
N PHE A 215 -9.61 15.79 -34.11
CA PHE A 215 -11.03 16.02 -33.87
C PHE A 215 -11.25 16.83 -32.60
N ARG A 216 -12.19 17.77 -32.66
CA ARG A 216 -12.76 18.46 -31.51
C ARG A 216 -14.13 17.85 -31.21
N LEU A 217 -14.33 17.41 -29.97
CA LEU A 217 -15.52 16.71 -29.52
C LEU A 217 -15.71 16.85 -27.99
N PRO A 218 -16.90 16.57 -27.44
CA PRO A 218 -17.11 16.59 -26.01
C PRO A 218 -16.22 15.57 -25.28
N GLY A 219 -15.68 15.96 -24.12
CA GLY A 219 -14.75 15.12 -23.34
C GLY A 219 -15.34 13.77 -22.94
N LYS A 220 -16.62 13.74 -22.60
CA LYS A 220 -17.41 12.52 -22.35
C LYS A 220 -17.26 11.52 -23.50
N TRP A 221 -17.61 11.93 -24.71
CA TRP A 221 -17.64 11.03 -25.86
C TRP A 221 -16.25 10.60 -26.31
N ALA A 222 -15.25 11.48 -26.19
CA ALA A 222 -13.85 11.10 -26.40
C ALA A 222 -13.42 10.00 -25.43
N TYR A 223 -13.75 10.16 -24.14
CA TYR A 223 -13.41 9.18 -23.11
C TYR A 223 -14.08 7.83 -23.36
N GLU A 224 -15.38 7.85 -23.61
CA GLU A 224 -16.17 6.64 -23.88
C GLU A 224 -15.73 5.91 -25.16
N PHE A 225 -15.43 6.66 -26.23
CA PHE A 225 -14.89 6.11 -27.46
C PHE A 225 -13.55 5.41 -27.22
N ILE A 226 -12.62 6.06 -26.50
CA ILE A 226 -11.29 5.53 -26.20
C ILE A 226 -11.36 4.18 -25.47
N LEU A 227 -12.35 4.00 -24.59
CA LEU A 227 -12.53 2.76 -23.83
C LEU A 227 -13.02 1.58 -24.67
N ARG A 228 -13.86 1.85 -25.69
CA ARG A 228 -14.58 0.81 -26.45
C ARG A 228 -14.15 0.63 -27.91
N LYS A 229 -13.33 1.53 -28.47
CA LYS A 229 -12.89 1.50 -29.89
C LYS A 229 -12.23 0.19 -30.36
N ASP A 230 -11.79 -0.66 -29.43
CA ASP A 230 -11.13 -1.94 -29.73
C ASP A 230 -12.09 -3.14 -29.59
N ASP A 231 -13.33 -2.96 -29.11
CA ASP A 231 -14.35 -4.01 -29.02
C ASP A 231 -15.25 -4.00 -30.27
N LEU A 232 -14.68 -4.46 -31.38
CA LEU A 232 -15.37 -4.49 -32.67
C LEU A 232 -16.44 -5.59 -32.74
N GLU A 233 -16.33 -6.65 -31.92
CA GLU A 233 -17.26 -7.77 -31.92
C GLU A 233 -18.63 -7.35 -31.34
N ASN A 234 -18.61 -6.53 -30.29
CA ASN A 234 -19.84 -6.06 -29.63
C ASN A 234 -20.19 -4.61 -29.98
N TRP A 235 -19.53 -4.03 -31.00
CA TRP A 235 -19.64 -2.60 -31.32
C TRP A 235 -21.07 -2.09 -31.40
N GLU A 236 -21.95 -2.78 -32.14
CA GLU A 236 -23.35 -2.36 -32.31
C GLU A 236 -24.15 -2.39 -30.99
N GLU A 237 -23.88 -3.33 -30.08
CA GLU A 237 -24.49 -3.33 -28.74
C GLU A 237 -23.95 -2.17 -27.89
N GLU A 238 -22.65 -1.92 -27.99
CA GLU A 238 -21.95 -0.88 -27.23
C GLU A 238 -22.26 0.55 -27.71
N LEU A 239 -22.75 0.74 -28.94
CA LEU A 239 -23.19 2.05 -29.45
C LEU A 239 -24.36 2.62 -28.63
N GLY A 240 -25.25 1.75 -28.15
CA GLY A 240 -26.44 2.14 -27.38
C GLY A 240 -26.20 2.38 -25.90
N LYS A 241 -24.96 2.23 -25.41
CA LYS A 241 -24.61 2.35 -23.99
C LYS A 241 -23.89 3.65 -23.70
N GLU A 242 -24.25 4.27 -22.59
CA GLU A 242 -23.54 5.42 -22.03
C GLU A 242 -22.82 5.00 -20.75
N TYR A 243 -21.51 5.22 -20.72
CA TYR A 243 -20.66 4.75 -19.63
C TYR A 243 -20.56 5.75 -18.48
N SER A 244 -20.44 7.03 -18.80
CA SER A 244 -20.05 8.07 -17.85
C SER A 244 -21.18 9.06 -17.60
N PHE A 245 -21.81 8.93 -16.42
CA PHE A 245 -22.98 9.71 -16.02
C PHE A 245 -22.73 10.61 -14.80
N PHE A 246 -21.83 10.24 -13.89
CA PHE A 246 -21.49 11.03 -12.70
C PHE A 246 -20.04 11.47 -12.70
N THR A 247 -19.78 12.70 -12.26
CA THR A 247 -18.44 13.12 -11.85
C THR A 247 -18.08 12.47 -10.50
N GLU A 248 -16.80 12.51 -10.10
CA GLU A 248 -16.41 12.12 -8.73
C GLU A 248 -17.21 12.88 -7.66
N LYS A 249 -17.50 14.17 -7.90
CA LYS A 249 -18.26 15.01 -6.96
C LYS A 249 -19.70 14.56 -6.86
N ASP A 250 -20.30 14.09 -7.95
CA ASP A 250 -21.67 13.59 -7.95
C ASP A 250 -21.79 12.26 -7.20
N PHE A 251 -20.87 11.32 -7.44
CA PHE A 251 -20.78 10.08 -6.66
C PHE A 251 -20.63 10.38 -5.17
N ARG A 252 -19.71 11.27 -4.80
CA ARG A 252 -19.51 11.65 -3.40
C ARG A 252 -20.76 12.28 -2.80
N ARG A 253 -21.41 13.21 -3.51
CA ARG A 253 -22.63 13.89 -3.06
C ARG A 253 -23.77 12.90 -2.84
N ALA A 254 -24.00 11.99 -3.79
CA ALA A 254 -25.03 10.95 -3.68
C ALA A 254 -24.80 10.06 -2.46
N LEU A 255 -23.59 9.51 -2.33
CA LEU A 255 -23.25 8.57 -1.26
C LEU A 255 -23.21 9.25 0.12
N THR A 256 -22.71 10.48 0.23
CA THR A 256 -22.77 11.24 1.49
C THR A 256 -24.22 11.59 1.85
N GLY A 257 -25.07 11.88 0.87
CA GLY A 257 -26.51 12.08 1.08
C GLY A 257 -27.20 10.86 1.71
N MET A 258 -26.72 9.65 1.40
CA MET A 258 -27.17 8.38 2.01
C MET A 258 -26.57 8.10 3.40
N GLY A 259 -25.76 9.01 3.95
CA GLY A 259 -25.10 8.83 5.25
C GLY A 259 -23.83 7.98 5.20
N SER A 260 -23.18 7.89 4.04
CA SER A 260 -21.91 7.17 3.91
C SER A 260 -20.69 8.06 4.09
N ARG A 261 -19.64 7.47 4.67
CA ARG A 261 -18.28 7.99 4.66
C ARG A 261 -17.60 7.48 3.39
N VAL A 262 -17.32 8.37 2.44
CA VAL A 262 -16.53 8.01 1.25
C VAL A 262 -15.06 7.90 1.65
N LEU A 263 -14.63 6.68 1.94
CA LEU A 263 -13.31 6.35 2.50
C LEU A 263 -12.18 6.66 1.52
N TYR A 264 -12.37 6.30 0.25
CA TYR A 264 -11.34 6.34 -0.78
C TYR A 264 -11.95 6.60 -2.15
N THR A 265 -11.30 7.43 -2.95
CA THR A 265 -11.56 7.57 -4.39
C THR A 265 -10.25 7.58 -5.16
N ALA A 266 -10.24 6.94 -6.32
CA ALA A 266 -9.07 6.89 -7.18
C ALA A 266 -9.45 6.71 -8.65
N PRO A 267 -8.95 7.56 -9.56
CA PRO A 267 -8.81 7.18 -10.94
C PRO A 267 -7.86 5.96 -11.05
N HIS A 268 -8.21 5.00 -11.89
CA HIS A 268 -7.48 3.74 -12.03
C HIS A 268 -7.05 3.52 -13.48
N TRP A 269 -5.77 3.20 -13.68
CA TRP A 269 -5.17 2.89 -14.97
C TRP A 269 -4.70 1.45 -14.97
N ASP A 270 -5.48 0.56 -15.60
CA ASP A 270 -5.07 -0.80 -15.88
C ASP A 270 -3.90 -0.78 -16.87
N GLU A 271 -2.71 -1.17 -16.43
CA GLU A 271 -1.50 -1.09 -17.24
C GLU A 271 -1.58 -1.95 -18.50
N GLN A 272 -2.32 -3.07 -18.49
CA GLN A 272 -2.48 -3.93 -19.64
C GLN A 272 -3.33 -3.25 -20.71
N ILE A 273 -4.43 -2.61 -20.29
CA ILE A 273 -5.28 -1.80 -21.16
C ILE A 273 -4.49 -0.61 -21.70
N VAL A 274 -3.81 0.15 -20.84
CA VAL A 274 -3.02 1.31 -21.26
C VAL A 274 -1.95 0.92 -22.27
N LYS A 275 -1.21 -0.17 -22.02
CA LYS A 275 -0.15 -0.65 -22.91
C LYS A 275 -0.67 -1.14 -24.26
N SER A 276 -1.78 -1.87 -24.28
CA SER A 276 -2.32 -2.49 -25.50
C SER A 276 -3.21 -1.55 -26.31
N ARG A 277 -4.05 -0.74 -25.64
CA ARG A 277 -5.13 0.02 -26.26
C ARG A 277 -4.87 1.53 -26.37
N PHE A 278 -4.06 2.10 -25.46
CA PHE A 278 -3.88 3.57 -25.40
C PHE A 278 -2.52 4.04 -25.92
N ARG A 279 -1.42 3.41 -25.47
CA ARG A 279 -0.05 3.86 -25.75
C ARG A 279 0.21 3.96 -27.26
N LYS A 280 0.56 5.16 -27.74
CA LYS A 280 0.81 5.49 -29.16
C LYS A 280 -0.39 5.29 -30.10
N LYS A 281 -1.60 5.09 -29.57
CA LYS A 281 -2.83 4.92 -30.37
C LYS A 281 -3.59 6.23 -30.58
N PHE A 282 -3.44 7.18 -29.66
CA PHE A 282 -4.01 8.52 -29.77
C PHE A 282 -3.19 9.53 -28.95
N LYS A 283 -3.49 10.81 -29.13
CA LYS A 283 -3.06 11.92 -28.26
C LYS A 283 -4.30 12.72 -27.86
N LEU A 284 -4.39 13.05 -26.58
CA LEU A 284 -5.50 13.82 -26.03
C LEU A 284 -4.97 15.17 -25.52
N PHE A 285 -5.65 16.24 -25.89
CA PHE A 285 -5.34 17.59 -25.46
C PHE A 285 -6.59 18.32 -24.96
N ASN A 286 -6.40 19.32 -24.11
CA ASN A 286 -7.45 20.29 -23.85
C ASN A 286 -7.61 21.24 -25.04
N GLU A 287 -8.62 22.11 -25.01
CA GLU A 287 -8.86 23.09 -26.08
C GLU A 287 -7.72 24.10 -26.27
N ALA A 288 -6.92 24.36 -25.22
CA ALA A 288 -5.72 25.19 -25.31
C ALA A 288 -4.52 24.45 -25.97
N GLY A 289 -4.68 23.17 -26.35
CA GLY A 289 -3.66 22.36 -26.99
C GLY A 289 -2.63 21.74 -26.03
N SER A 290 -2.82 21.88 -24.71
CA SER A 290 -1.99 21.24 -23.68
C SER A 290 -2.33 19.75 -23.56
N PRO A 291 -1.33 18.87 -23.44
CA PRO A 291 -1.57 17.42 -23.35
C PRO A 291 -2.27 17.05 -22.04
N LEU A 292 -3.29 16.19 -22.14
CA LEU A 292 -4.04 15.66 -20.99
C LEU A 292 -3.50 14.30 -20.51
N GLY A 293 -2.72 13.61 -21.35
CA GLY A 293 -2.28 12.24 -21.07
C GLY A 293 -3.38 11.21 -21.37
N ALA A 294 -3.15 9.97 -20.95
CA ALA A 294 -4.14 8.91 -21.09
C ALA A 294 -5.24 9.07 -20.03
N PRO A 295 -6.54 9.04 -20.41
CA PRO A 295 -7.61 9.04 -19.42
C PRO A 295 -7.55 7.76 -18.56
N PRO A 296 -8.15 7.77 -17.35
CA PRO A 296 -8.29 6.58 -16.52
C PRO A 296 -8.98 5.45 -17.27
N THR A 297 -8.68 4.19 -16.97
CA THR A 297 -9.41 3.03 -17.53
C THR A 297 -10.70 2.72 -16.78
N SER A 298 -10.74 3.14 -15.52
CA SER A 298 -11.90 3.07 -14.63
C SER A 298 -11.68 4.03 -13.47
N PHE A 299 -12.66 4.14 -12.59
CA PHE A 299 -12.61 4.88 -11.34
C PHE A 299 -13.04 3.96 -10.20
N VAL A 300 -12.34 4.03 -9.07
CA VAL A 300 -12.61 3.26 -7.88
C VAL A 300 -13.11 4.17 -6.77
N LEU A 301 -14.14 3.71 -6.07
CA LEU A 301 -14.67 4.35 -4.88
C LEU A 301 -14.98 3.30 -3.82
N VAL A 302 -14.60 3.59 -2.58
CA VAL A 302 -15.00 2.81 -1.40
C VAL A 302 -15.77 3.72 -0.45
N ALA A 303 -17.01 3.35 -0.15
CA ALA A 303 -17.85 4.04 0.83
C ALA A 303 -18.17 3.11 2.00
N GLN A 304 -18.25 3.67 3.20
CA GLN A 304 -18.59 2.96 4.42
C GLN A 304 -19.91 3.49 4.97
N LYS A 305 -20.83 2.59 5.33
CA LYS A 305 -22.09 2.96 5.95
C LYS A 305 -21.89 3.47 7.37
N LYS A 306 -22.34 4.69 7.66
CA LYS A 306 -22.24 5.32 8.99
C LYS A 306 -23.63 5.65 9.54
N LYS A 307 -23.73 5.79 10.86
CA LYS A 307 -24.95 6.28 11.50
C LYS A 307 -25.06 7.79 11.33
N ASN A 308 -26.28 8.30 11.50
CA ASN A 308 -26.50 9.72 11.69
C ASN A 308 -25.61 10.25 12.82
N ARG A 309 -25.07 11.46 12.68
CA ARG A 309 -24.12 12.11 13.61
C ARG A 309 -22.78 11.40 13.79
N GLU A 310 -22.38 10.50 12.90
CA GLU A 310 -21.01 9.98 12.85
C GLU A 310 -20.17 10.74 11.83
N SER A 311 -18.86 10.81 12.09
CA SER A 311 -17.90 11.46 11.21
C SER A 311 -17.87 10.83 9.81
N LEU A 312 -18.02 11.65 8.78
CA LEU A 312 -17.98 11.27 7.37
C LEU A 312 -16.75 11.80 6.65
N ARG A 313 -16.24 12.97 7.03
CA ARG A 313 -15.07 13.58 6.39
C ARG A 313 -14.34 14.54 7.30
N LEU A 314 -13.01 14.46 7.31
CA LEU A 314 -12.16 15.48 7.89
C LEU A 314 -11.65 16.39 6.79
N GLN A 315 -11.84 17.69 6.91
CA GLN A 315 -11.35 18.63 5.90
C GLN A 315 -10.84 19.93 6.50
N GLU A 316 -9.85 20.51 5.84
CA GLU A 316 -9.38 21.84 6.17
C GLU A 316 -10.42 22.89 5.78
N ARG A 317 -10.78 23.76 6.71
CA ARG A 317 -11.84 24.76 6.51
C ARG A 317 -11.31 26.16 6.29
N LYS A 318 -10.39 26.61 7.15
CA LYS A 318 -9.83 27.97 7.07
C LYS A 318 -8.45 28.06 7.70
N HIS A 319 -7.65 28.96 7.15
CA HIS A 319 -6.36 29.34 7.72
C HIS A 319 -6.53 30.23 8.97
N LEU A 320 -5.65 30.04 9.96
CA LEU A 320 -5.55 30.87 11.16
C LEU A 320 -4.29 31.73 11.10
N ARG A 321 -4.41 33.03 11.38
CA ARG A 321 -3.28 33.97 11.41
C ARG A 321 -2.86 34.29 12.84
N GLY A 322 -1.56 34.41 13.08
CA GLY A 322 -1.01 34.91 14.34
C GLY A 322 -1.21 34.00 15.56
N GLN A 323 -1.42 32.70 15.36
CA GLN A 323 -1.37 31.73 16.45
C GLN A 323 0.07 31.27 16.68
N GLU A 324 0.44 31.12 17.94
CA GLU A 324 1.64 30.37 18.32
C GLU A 324 1.37 28.88 18.16
N GLY A 325 2.39 28.17 17.66
CA GLY A 325 2.35 26.75 17.37
C GLY A 325 3.04 25.87 18.38
N SER A 326 2.71 24.59 18.32
CA SER A 326 3.43 23.51 18.98
C SER A 326 4.62 22.98 18.15
N LEU A 327 4.61 23.18 16.83
CA LEU A 327 5.70 22.74 15.96
C LEU A 327 6.90 23.69 16.08
N GLN A 328 8.07 23.09 16.28
CA GLN A 328 9.34 23.80 16.35
C GLN A 328 10.13 23.53 15.06
N ILE A 329 10.64 24.60 14.44
CA ILE A 329 11.58 24.51 13.34
C ILE A 329 12.96 24.91 13.86
N THR A 330 13.90 23.96 13.84
CA THR A 330 15.29 24.17 14.27
C THR A 330 16.21 24.08 13.06
N ALA A 331 17.11 25.05 12.92
CA ALA A 331 18.13 25.03 11.88
C ALA A 331 19.39 24.30 12.35
N MET A 332 19.82 23.32 11.55
CA MET A 332 21.01 22.48 11.79
C MET A 332 22.04 22.76 10.70
N ARG A 333 23.21 23.25 11.09
CA ARG A 333 24.35 23.42 10.18
C ARG A 333 25.19 22.15 10.14
N ASP A 334 25.52 21.69 8.93
CA ASP A 334 26.57 20.71 8.70
C ASP A 334 27.93 21.43 8.71
N ASP A 335 28.76 21.18 9.72
CA ASP A 335 30.08 21.83 9.84
C ASP A 335 31.10 21.36 8.79
N THR A 336 30.82 20.28 8.04
CA THR A 336 31.73 19.78 7.00
C THR A 336 31.57 20.51 5.66
N ASN A 337 30.36 20.96 5.33
CA ASN A 337 30.07 21.61 4.05
C ASN A 337 29.34 22.95 4.18
N GLY A 338 28.98 23.36 5.40
CA GLY A 338 28.33 24.61 5.73
C GLY A 338 26.83 24.68 5.39
N ARG A 339 26.23 23.62 4.83
CA ARG A 339 24.79 23.57 4.49
C ARG A 339 23.95 23.64 5.76
N ILE A 340 22.77 24.24 5.64
CA ILE A 340 21.82 24.36 6.75
C ILE A 340 20.56 23.60 6.36
N HIS A 341 20.07 22.80 7.30
CA HIS A 341 18.85 22.01 7.21
C HIS A 341 17.84 22.53 8.23
N ASP A 342 16.58 22.68 7.84
CA ASP A 342 15.52 22.89 8.82
C ASP A 342 14.96 21.52 9.22
N ILE A 343 14.92 21.25 10.52
CA ILE A 343 14.23 20.09 11.09
C ILE A 343 12.97 20.55 11.83
N VAL A 344 11.87 19.83 11.62
CA VAL A 344 10.56 20.08 12.22
C VAL A 344 10.34 19.06 13.32
N SER A 345 10.01 19.52 14.52
CA SER A 345 9.66 18.68 15.67
C SER A 345 8.31 19.08 16.24
N ARG A 346 7.53 18.10 16.72
CA ARG A 346 6.34 18.35 17.56
C ARG A 346 6.57 18.02 19.04
N GLY A 347 7.78 17.61 19.42
CA GLY A 347 8.14 17.30 20.80
C GLY A 347 7.40 16.10 21.40
N ILE A 348 7.02 15.12 20.58
CA ILE A 348 6.32 13.90 21.01
C ILE A 348 7.20 12.68 20.71
N GLU A 349 7.33 11.80 21.70
CA GLU A 349 8.01 10.51 21.58
C GLU A 349 7.00 9.37 21.72
N ASN A 350 6.81 8.61 20.65
CA ASN A 350 5.83 7.54 20.59
C ASN A 350 6.46 6.26 20.04
N THR A 351 5.95 5.13 20.52
CA THR A 351 6.22 3.80 20.01
C THR A 351 4.95 3.24 19.38
N GLU A 352 5.07 2.69 18.17
CA GLU A 352 3.99 1.98 17.51
C GLU A 352 4.00 0.51 17.94
N VAL A 353 2.90 0.05 18.53
CA VAL A 353 2.69 -1.34 18.94
C VAL A 353 1.79 -2.00 17.90
N LEU A 354 2.22 -3.16 17.37
CA LEU A 354 1.44 -3.99 16.48
C LEU A 354 1.15 -5.34 17.16
N PRO A 355 0.02 -5.46 17.88
CA PRO A 355 -0.40 -6.73 18.45
C PRO A 355 -0.77 -7.71 17.33
N TYR A 356 -0.52 -9.00 17.55
CA TYR A 356 -0.78 -10.02 16.55
C TYR A 356 -1.20 -11.36 17.16
N ARG A 357 -1.82 -12.19 16.33
CA ARG A 357 -2.04 -13.62 16.62
C ARG A 357 -1.87 -14.43 15.34
N ILE A 358 -1.54 -15.71 15.51
CA ILE A 358 -1.56 -16.70 14.43
C ILE A 358 -2.85 -17.50 14.58
N THR A 359 -3.62 -17.64 13.51
CA THR A 359 -4.85 -18.43 13.48
C THR A 359 -4.54 -19.94 13.48
N GLN A 360 -5.56 -20.78 13.66
CA GLN A 360 -5.36 -22.24 13.67
C GLN A 360 -4.90 -22.78 12.31
N ASP A 361 -5.26 -22.11 11.21
CA ASP A 361 -4.85 -22.37 9.83
C ASP A 361 -3.51 -21.69 9.45
N GLY A 362 -2.80 -21.08 10.41
CA GLY A 362 -1.45 -20.55 10.22
C GLY A 362 -1.37 -19.14 9.62
N ARG A 363 -2.50 -18.42 9.49
CA ARG A 363 -2.54 -17.05 8.97
C ARG A 363 -2.17 -16.03 10.04
N LEU A 364 -1.48 -14.97 9.62
CA LEU A 364 -1.13 -13.85 10.48
C LEU A 364 -2.29 -12.86 10.55
N HIS A 365 -2.80 -12.62 11.76
CA HIS A 365 -3.76 -11.56 12.04
C HIS A 365 -3.11 -10.48 12.91
N VAL A 366 -3.30 -9.22 12.53
CA VAL A 366 -2.77 -8.05 13.24
C VAL A 366 -3.91 -7.20 13.78
N TYR A 367 -3.67 -6.50 14.88
CA TYR A 367 -4.61 -5.54 15.45
C TYR A 367 -4.16 -4.12 15.11
N VAL A 368 -4.98 -3.42 14.31
CA VAL A 368 -4.68 -2.07 13.82
C VAL A 368 -5.72 -1.07 14.32
N HIS A 369 -5.32 0.20 14.40
CA HIS A 369 -6.19 1.30 14.75
C HIS A 369 -6.90 1.80 13.49
N GLU A 370 -8.13 1.32 13.28
CA GLU A 370 -8.96 1.69 12.14
C GLU A 370 -9.81 2.94 12.43
N GLY A 371 -9.81 3.87 11.48
CA GLY A 371 -10.64 5.06 11.53
C GLY A 371 -10.00 6.23 12.29
N LEU A 372 -8.67 6.23 12.41
CA LEU A 372 -7.89 7.22 13.12
C LEU A 372 -7.97 8.59 12.41
N PRO A 373 -8.38 9.69 13.08
CA PRO A 373 -8.55 10.96 12.41
C PRO A 373 -7.20 11.61 12.08
N ARG A 374 -6.93 11.79 10.79
CA ARG A 374 -5.75 12.48 10.22
C ARG A 374 -6.19 13.59 9.27
N GLY A 375 -6.68 14.70 9.82
CA GLY A 375 -7.18 15.82 9.00
C GLY A 375 -6.18 16.36 7.98
N ILE A 376 -4.88 16.39 8.34
CA ILE A 376 -3.79 16.93 7.50
C ILE A 376 -3.72 16.28 6.12
N VAL A 377 -4.12 15.00 5.97
CA VAL A 377 -4.12 14.32 4.66
C VAL A 377 -5.06 14.97 3.63
N ASN A 378 -6.03 15.75 4.13
CA ASN A 378 -7.02 16.50 3.37
C ASN A 378 -6.79 18.02 3.47
N ALA A 379 -5.55 18.42 3.77
CA ALA A 379 -5.14 19.81 3.65
C ALA A 379 -5.32 20.28 2.19
N VAL A 380 -5.80 21.51 2.00
CA VAL A 380 -5.95 22.13 0.68
C VAL A 380 -4.61 22.03 -0.09
N PRO A 381 -4.57 21.69 -1.38
CA PRO A 381 -3.29 21.63 -2.10
C PRO A 381 -2.54 22.96 -2.08
N ARG A 382 -1.23 22.93 -1.80
CA ARG A 382 -0.32 24.09 -1.90
C ARG A 382 0.71 23.82 -2.98
N ASN A 383 1.04 24.84 -3.77
CA ASN A 383 2.09 24.84 -4.79
C ASN A 383 1.85 23.92 -6.02
N ALA A 384 1.34 22.71 -5.84
CA ALA A 384 1.07 21.75 -6.91
C ALA A 384 -0.15 20.86 -6.54
N PRO A 385 -0.90 20.35 -7.53
CA PRO A 385 -1.95 19.37 -7.28
C PRO A 385 -1.35 18.00 -6.90
N ASN A 386 -2.19 17.11 -6.38
CA ASN A 386 -1.85 15.70 -6.26
C ASN A 386 -1.75 15.08 -7.66
N LEU A 387 -0.77 14.20 -7.88
CA LEU A 387 -0.44 13.71 -9.22
C LEU A 387 -1.32 12.53 -9.68
N ASP A 388 -1.91 11.79 -8.73
CA ASP A 388 -2.60 10.52 -8.98
C ASP A 388 -4.12 10.59 -8.76
N GLY A 389 -4.65 11.77 -8.41
CA GLY A 389 -6.08 11.99 -8.18
C GLY A 389 -6.67 11.28 -6.97
N LYS A 390 -5.88 10.59 -6.14
CA LYS A 390 -6.40 9.84 -4.99
C LYS A 390 -6.80 10.74 -3.84
N THR A 391 -7.94 10.43 -3.24
CA THR A 391 -8.43 11.12 -2.04
C THR A 391 -8.91 10.14 -0.97
N TRP A 392 -8.87 10.59 0.28
CA TRP A 392 -9.33 9.82 1.43
C TRP A 392 -10.29 10.62 2.30
N SER A 393 -11.08 9.95 3.14
CA SER A 393 -11.98 10.62 4.09
C SER A 393 -11.25 11.37 5.23
N GLY A 394 -9.97 11.08 5.45
CA GLY A 394 -9.22 11.52 6.62
C GLY A 394 -9.20 10.52 7.77
N HIS A 395 -9.85 9.37 7.63
CA HIS A 395 -9.89 8.28 8.61
C HIS A 395 -8.92 7.17 8.21
N MET A 396 -7.77 7.11 8.86
CA MET A 396 -6.65 6.25 8.47
C MET A 396 -6.63 4.93 9.24
N ILE A 397 -5.90 3.96 8.69
CA ILE A 397 -5.51 2.72 9.35
C ILE A 397 -4.02 2.83 9.67
N GLU A 398 -3.67 2.74 10.95
CA GLU A 398 -2.29 2.82 11.44
C GLU A 398 -2.05 1.77 12.54
N ALA A 399 -0.79 1.50 12.87
CA ALA A 399 -0.44 0.75 14.08
C ALA A 399 -0.87 1.52 15.34
N LEU A 400 -1.03 0.82 16.46
CA LEU A 400 -1.44 1.45 17.71
C LEU A 400 -0.29 2.31 18.27
N CYS A 401 -0.53 3.61 18.43
CA CYS A 401 0.46 4.54 18.94
C CYS A 401 0.40 4.61 20.48
N VAL A 402 1.53 4.41 21.16
CA VAL A 402 1.65 4.47 22.62
C VAL A 402 2.81 5.40 23.01
N PRO A 403 2.65 6.28 24.02
CA PRO A 403 3.75 7.11 24.50
C PRO A 403 4.96 6.27 24.96
N GLN A 404 6.16 6.67 24.55
CA GLN A 404 7.37 5.86 24.75
C GLN A 404 7.68 5.61 26.23
N GLU A 405 7.37 6.56 27.12
CA GLU A 405 7.54 6.40 28.56
C GLU A 405 6.73 5.23 29.13
N LYS A 406 5.59 4.89 28.51
CA LYS A 406 4.75 3.76 28.92
C LYS A 406 5.34 2.41 28.52
N ILE A 407 6.09 2.38 27.42
CA ILE A 407 6.86 1.19 27.03
C ILE A 407 8.00 0.96 28.02
N HIS A 408 8.67 2.02 28.48
CA HIS A 408 9.77 1.92 29.45
C HIS A 408 9.33 1.46 30.85
N GLU A 409 8.03 1.53 31.18
CA GLU A 409 7.48 0.96 32.42
C GLU A 409 7.48 -0.58 32.42
N ILE A 410 7.61 -1.23 31.24
CA ILE A 410 7.66 -2.69 31.11
C ILE A 410 9.06 -3.17 31.50
N LYS A 411 9.16 -3.98 32.56
CA LYS A 411 10.44 -4.55 32.99
C LYS A 411 10.74 -5.82 32.20
N PRO A 412 11.97 -6.00 31.66
CA PRO A 412 12.34 -7.23 30.95
C PRO A 412 12.07 -8.48 31.80
N GLY A 413 11.37 -9.46 31.24
CA GLY A 413 10.98 -10.70 31.91
C GLY A 413 9.86 -10.58 32.97
N ASP A 414 9.32 -9.37 33.22
CA ASP A 414 8.23 -9.17 34.18
C ASP A 414 6.85 -9.26 33.49
N ILE A 415 6.32 -10.49 33.48
CA ILE A 415 5.00 -10.82 32.93
C ILE A 415 3.88 -9.93 33.51
N LYS A 416 3.95 -9.57 34.81
CA LYS A 416 2.89 -8.74 35.43
C LYS A 416 2.89 -7.33 34.86
N SER A 417 4.08 -6.76 34.64
CA SER A 417 4.21 -5.43 34.03
C SER A 417 3.67 -5.41 32.59
N LEU A 418 3.98 -6.45 31.80
CA LEU A 418 3.49 -6.58 30.42
C LEU A 418 1.97 -6.73 30.36
N VAL A 419 1.39 -7.61 31.20
CA VAL A 419 -0.06 -7.81 31.25
C VAL A 419 -0.77 -6.51 31.65
N ARG A 420 -0.24 -5.78 32.65
CA ARG A 420 -0.78 -4.48 33.05
C ARG A 420 -0.71 -3.48 31.91
N PHE A 421 0.45 -3.34 31.27
CA PHE A 421 0.64 -2.47 30.10
C PHE A 421 -0.37 -2.79 29.00
N SER A 422 -0.47 -4.06 28.62
CA SER A 422 -1.35 -4.52 27.53
C SER A 422 -2.82 -4.24 27.85
N GLN A 423 -3.26 -4.46 29.09
CA GLN A 423 -4.64 -4.16 29.49
C GLN A 423 -4.92 -2.65 29.54
N THR A 424 -3.95 -1.84 29.98
CA THR A 424 -4.14 -0.38 30.17
C THR A 424 -3.93 0.44 28.91
N HIS A 425 -3.06 0.02 27.99
CA HIS A 425 -2.67 0.82 26.83
C HIS A 425 -2.99 0.16 25.48
N VAL A 426 -3.08 -1.17 25.42
CA VAL A 426 -3.41 -1.91 24.19
C VAL A 426 -4.88 -2.36 24.15
N GLY A 427 -5.46 -2.70 25.30
CA GLY A 427 -6.82 -3.23 25.42
C GLY A 427 -6.93 -4.72 25.08
N LEU A 428 -5.79 -5.41 24.95
CA LEU A 428 -5.71 -6.83 24.59
C LEU A 428 -5.00 -7.62 25.68
N LYS A 429 -5.25 -8.93 25.70
CA LYS A 429 -4.62 -9.85 26.65
C LYS A 429 -3.44 -10.56 25.97
N PRO A 430 -2.21 -10.47 26.50
CA PRO A 430 -1.07 -11.21 25.95
C PRO A 430 -1.26 -12.73 26.01
N VAL A 431 -0.62 -13.46 25.10
CA VAL A 431 -0.46 -14.93 25.22
C VAL A 431 0.39 -15.24 26.47
N LEU A 432 0.19 -16.40 27.09
CA LEU A 432 0.99 -16.82 28.23
C LEU A 432 2.46 -16.90 27.83
N GLY A 433 3.33 -16.20 28.58
CA GLY A 433 4.77 -16.15 28.28
C GLY A 433 5.15 -15.24 27.12
N ALA A 434 4.21 -14.46 26.57
CA ALA A 434 4.54 -13.44 25.58
C ALA A 434 5.51 -12.40 26.15
N GLU A 435 6.37 -11.87 25.28
CA GLU A 435 7.25 -10.75 25.57
C GLU A 435 6.94 -9.60 24.61
N MET A 436 7.38 -8.39 24.96
CA MET A 436 7.34 -7.25 24.04
C MET A 436 8.55 -7.35 23.12
N GLU A 437 8.32 -7.63 21.83
CA GLU A 437 9.38 -7.91 20.88
C GLU A 437 9.70 -6.68 20.02
N ASP A 438 10.97 -6.47 19.69
CA ASP A 438 11.37 -5.39 18.79
C ASP A 438 10.95 -5.66 17.34
N GLY A 439 10.39 -4.63 16.71
CA GLY A 439 10.18 -4.55 15.26
C GLY A 439 11.12 -3.55 14.59
N PRO A 440 10.91 -3.25 13.30
CA PRO A 440 11.72 -2.26 12.59
C PRO A 440 11.47 -0.85 13.14
N GLY A 441 12.52 -0.06 13.28
CA GLY A 441 12.37 1.39 13.42
C GLY A 441 12.70 2.11 12.12
N PHE A 442 12.26 3.35 11.97
CA PHE A 442 12.57 4.16 10.80
C PHE A 442 12.37 5.66 11.07
N TYR A 443 12.94 6.47 10.17
CA TYR A 443 12.80 7.92 10.15
C TYR A 443 11.89 8.32 9.00
N PRO A 444 10.72 8.95 9.24
CA PRO A 444 9.77 9.31 8.19
C PRO A 444 10.37 10.24 7.11
N ALA A 445 11.12 11.25 7.55
CA ALA A 445 11.91 12.14 6.69
C ALA A 445 13.19 12.55 7.43
N PRO A 446 14.27 11.74 7.37
CA PRO A 446 15.46 11.93 8.20
C PRO A 446 16.22 13.24 7.93
N ASP A 447 15.91 13.94 6.84
CA ASP A 447 16.46 15.24 6.49
C ASP A 447 15.69 16.42 7.11
N SER A 448 14.44 16.23 7.54
CA SER A 448 13.56 17.34 7.94
C SER A 448 12.54 17.09 9.05
N ILE A 449 12.25 15.84 9.45
CA ILE A 449 11.31 15.53 10.53
C ILE A 449 12.09 14.90 11.69
N ASP A 450 12.15 15.61 12.82
CA ASP A 450 12.87 15.19 14.03
C ASP A 450 12.08 14.15 14.85
N GLU A 451 11.69 13.05 14.20
CA GLU A 451 11.01 11.92 14.84
C GLU A 451 11.62 10.60 14.41
N ARG A 452 11.75 9.70 15.38
CA ARG A 452 12.07 8.29 15.18
C ARG A 452 10.86 7.47 15.60
N ILE A 453 10.40 6.62 14.70
CA ILE A 453 9.29 5.69 15.00
C ILE A 453 9.90 4.35 15.36
N GLU A 454 9.59 3.86 16.56
CA GLU A 454 9.94 2.52 17.02
C GLU A 454 8.73 1.59 16.89
N THR A 455 8.94 0.35 16.44
CA THR A 455 7.89 -0.68 16.40
C THR A 455 8.10 -1.71 17.49
N LYS A 456 7.03 -2.13 18.16
CA LYS A 456 7.00 -3.29 19.04
C LYS A 456 5.91 -4.27 18.60
N TYR A 457 6.19 -5.56 18.70
CA TYR A 457 5.23 -6.64 18.47
C TYR A 457 4.79 -7.26 19.79
N LEU A 458 3.52 -7.62 19.88
CA LEU A 458 2.94 -8.27 21.05
C LEU A 458 2.00 -9.40 20.64
N ALA A 459 2.37 -10.64 20.98
CA ALA A 459 1.50 -11.79 20.78
C ALA A 459 0.31 -11.74 21.76
N VAL A 460 -0.92 -11.78 21.25
CA VAL A 460 -2.16 -11.63 22.03
C VAL A 460 -3.13 -12.80 21.83
N GLN A 461 -4.01 -12.98 22.81
CA GLN A 461 -5.14 -13.90 22.75
C GLN A 461 -6.27 -13.28 21.93
N LYS A 462 -7.09 -14.13 21.29
CA LYS A 462 -8.33 -13.66 20.64
C LYS A 462 -9.23 -12.96 21.68
N PRO A 463 -9.62 -11.70 21.47
CA PRO A 463 -10.46 -10.97 22.41
C PRO A 463 -11.88 -11.55 22.44
N GLN A 464 -12.55 -11.39 23.58
CA GLN A 464 -13.97 -11.69 23.71
C GLN A 464 -14.77 -10.41 23.43
N GLY A 465 -15.35 -10.30 22.24
CA GLY A 465 -16.15 -9.15 21.81
C GLY A 465 -15.33 -7.93 21.37
N ASN A 466 -15.98 -6.77 21.33
CA ASN A 466 -15.38 -5.54 20.81
C ASN A 466 -14.24 -5.04 21.69
N ILE A 467 -13.16 -4.60 21.06
CA ILE A 467 -11.99 -4.08 21.74
C ILE A 467 -12.21 -2.59 22.02
N LYS A 468 -12.17 -2.20 23.30
CA LYS A 468 -12.20 -0.79 23.68
C LYS A 468 -10.80 -0.20 23.53
N LEU A 469 -10.71 0.93 22.83
CA LEU A 469 -9.49 1.73 22.83
C LEU A 469 -9.23 2.27 24.25
N PRO A 470 -8.07 1.95 24.86
CA PRO A 470 -7.86 2.31 26.27
C PRO A 470 -7.55 3.78 26.50
N ALA A 471 -6.90 4.44 25.53
CA ALA A 471 -6.50 5.84 25.61
C ALA A 471 -6.57 6.53 24.25
N VAL A 472 -6.85 7.83 24.28
CA VAL A 472 -6.84 8.72 23.11
C VAL A 472 -5.54 9.53 23.18
N THR A 473 -4.76 9.55 22.11
CA THR A 473 -3.53 10.35 22.06
C THR A 473 -3.87 11.84 21.85
N PRO A 474 -3.08 12.80 22.37
CA PRO A 474 -3.33 14.23 22.21
C PRO A 474 -3.43 14.66 20.73
N ASP A 475 -2.72 13.95 19.86
CA ASP A 475 -2.71 14.14 18.41
C ASP A 475 -4.01 13.76 17.70
N ILE A 476 -4.96 13.08 18.37
CA ILE A 476 -6.32 12.83 17.84
C ILE A 476 -7.44 13.41 18.71
N GLU A 477 -7.13 13.97 19.86
CA GLU A 477 -8.08 14.65 20.73
C GLU A 477 -8.77 15.83 20.00
N GLY A 478 -10.06 16.05 20.28
CA GLY A 478 -10.85 17.16 19.71
C GLY A 478 -11.62 16.86 18.42
N PHE A 479 -11.47 15.66 17.85
CA PHE A 479 -12.37 15.16 16.80
C PHE A 479 -13.57 14.41 17.41
N SER A 480 -14.66 14.24 16.65
CA SER A 480 -15.85 13.51 17.13
C SER A 480 -15.64 11.98 17.17
N THR A 481 -14.64 11.50 16.43
CA THR A 481 -14.28 10.09 16.34
C THR A 481 -12.84 9.86 16.77
N HIS A 482 -12.59 8.72 17.39
CA HIS A 482 -11.26 8.29 17.83
C HIS A 482 -10.83 6.99 17.13
N GLY A 483 -11.57 6.52 16.13
CA GLY A 483 -11.37 5.18 15.56
C GLY A 483 -11.69 4.04 16.54
N HIS A 484 -11.24 2.84 16.22
CA HIS A 484 -11.34 1.64 17.05
C HIS A 484 -10.23 0.66 16.72
N LEU A 485 -9.94 -0.28 17.63
CA LEU A 485 -9.01 -1.36 17.36
C LEU A 485 -9.76 -2.50 16.66
N ARG A 486 -9.20 -2.98 15.55
CA ARG A 486 -9.79 -4.02 14.72
C ARG A 486 -8.77 -5.09 14.37
N GLU A 487 -9.21 -6.33 14.38
CA GLU A 487 -8.42 -7.47 13.96
C GLU A 487 -8.55 -7.67 12.46
N ILE A 488 -7.42 -7.73 11.75
CA ILE A 488 -7.38 -7.80 10.29
C ILE A 488 -6.31 -8.80 9.86
N ASP A 489 -6.58 -9.58 8.83
CA ASP A 489 -5.57 -10.42 8.18
C ASP A 489 -4.40 -9.54 7.67
N GLY A 490 -3.16 -9.93 8.02
CA GLY A 490 -1.97 -9.17 7.63
C GLY A 490 -1.79 -9.04 6.11
N GLN A 491 -2.15 -10.06 5.33
CA GLN A 491 -2.12 -10.03 3.87
C GLN A 491 -3.17 -9.06 3.32
N ALA A 492 -4.33 -8.93 3.97
CA ALA A 492 -5.34 -7.94 3.58
C ALA A 492 -4.81 -6.49 3.75
N ILE A 493 -4.03 -6.22 4.81
CA ILE A 493 -3.34 -4.92 4.98
C ILE A 493 -2.33 -4.68 3.85
N LEU A 494 -1.48 -5.67 3.53
CA LEU A 494 -0.50 -5.54 2.45
C LEU A 494 -1.18 -5.31 1.09
N ASN A 495 -2.27 -6.01 0.81
CA ASN A 495 -3.08 -5.82 -0.40
C ASN A 495 -3.67 -4.41 -0.45
N ALA A 496 -4.22 -3.92 0.66
CA ALA A 496 -4.80 -2.58 0.76
C ALA A 496 -3.76 -1.45 0.58
N VAL A 497 -2.52 -1.66 1.04
CA VAL A 497 -1.38 -0.78 0.71
C VAL A 497 -1.08 -0.85 -0.79
N GLY A 498 -1.01 -2.06 -1.34
CA GLY A 498 -0.69 -2.31 -2.76
C GLY A 498 -1.63 -1.61 -3.75
N VAL A 499 -2.90 -1.39 -3.38
CA VAL A 499 -3.88 -0.64 -4.20
C VAL A 499 -4.07 0.82 -3.76
N GLY A 500 -3.33 1.27 -2.73
CA GLY A 500 -3.34 2.65 -2.25
C GLY A 500 -4.52 3.01 -1.34
N LEU A 501 -5.37 2.04 -0.95
CA LEU A 501 -6.44 2.26 0.02
C LEU A 501 -5.85 2.69 1.37
N VAL A 502 -4.76 2.05 1.79
CA VAL A 502 -3.98 2.40 2.99
C VAL A 502 -2.70 3.14 2.55
N PRO A 503 -2.64 4.48 2.64
CA PRO A 503 -1.52 5.27 2.12
C PRO A 503 -0.37 5.36 3.13
N SER A 504 0.14 4.21 3.58
CA SER A 504 1.15 4.11 4.64
C SER A 504 2.24 3.09 4.31
N SER A 505 3.45 3.58 4.04
CA SER A 505 4.65 2.74 3.95
C SER A 505 5.10 2.18 5.31
N ARG A 506 4.73 2.86 6.40
CA ARG A 506 5.09 2.49 7.77
C ARG A 506 4.47 1.14 8.14
N LEU A 507 3.16 1.05 7.95
CA LEU A 507 2.40 -0.16 8.28
C LEU A 507 2.79 -1.34 7.37
N GLU A 508 3.07 -1.08 6.09
CA GLU A 508 3.58 -2.07 5.14
C GLU A 508 4.85 -2.76 5.68
N VAL A 509 5.85 -1.97 6.07
CA VAL A 509 7.13 -2.46 6.58
C VAL A 509 6.96 -3.20 7.89
N GLN A 510 6.12 -2.70 8.79
CA GLN A 510 5.84 -3.35 10.08
C GLN A 510 5.20 -4.72 9.89
N VAL A 511 4.28 -4.86 8.94
CA VAL A 511 3.62 -6.14 8.66
C VAL A 511 4.56 -7.10 7.92
N LEU A 512 5.30 -6.63 6.90
CA LEU A 512 6.29 -7.45 6.19
C LEU A 512 7.38 -7.98 7.11
N ALA A 513 7.92 -7.14 7.99
CA ALA A 513 8.93 -7.55 8.97
C ALA A 513 8.37 -8.57 9.98
N LEU A 514 7.07 -8.49 10.31
CA LEU A 514 6.42 -9.48 11.17
C LEU A 514 6.25 -10.82 10.45
N TYR A 515 5.86 -10.83 9.17
CA TYR A 515 5.83 -12.03 8.34
C TYR A 515 7.20 -12.72 8.28
N GLU A 516 8.27 -11.96 7.99
CA GLU A 516 9.64 -12.50 7.96
C GLU A 516 10.06 -13.04 9.32
N LYS A 517 9.79 -12.29 10.41
CA LYS A 517 10.12 -12.68 11.78
C LYS A 517 9.43 -13.98 12.22
N LEU A 518 8.18 -14.17 11.81
CA LEU A 518 7.39 -15.37 12.13
C LEU A 518 7.63 -16.51 11.13
N ASN A 519 8.44 -16.28 10.09
CA ASN A 519 8.65 -17.22 8.99
C ASN A 519 7.33 -17.69 8.34
N ILE A 520 6.37 -16.76 8.21
CA ILE A 520 5.10 -16.98 7.52
C ILE A 520 5.26 -16.43 6.09
N PRO A 521 4.94 -17.20 5.05
CA PRO A 521 4.96 -16.69 3.68
C PRO A 521 3.86 -15.63 3.50
N TYR A 522 4.16 -14.59 2.75
CA TYR A 522 3.19 -13.60 2.27
C TYR A 522 3.16 -13.62 0.75
N GLU A 523 2.08 -13.09 0.18
CA GLU A 523 1.85 -13.07 -1.26
C GLU A 523 2.12 -11.69 -1.87
N PRO A 524 3.07 -11.58 -2.83
CA PRO A 524 3.25 -10.36 -3.60
C PRO A 524 2.28 -10.33 -4.79
N TRP A 525 1.58 -9.22 -4.96
CA TRP A 525 0.68 -8.96 -6.10
C TRP A 525 1.12 -7.79 -6.98
N ALA A 526 2.14 -7.06 -6.56
CA ALA A 526 2.68 -5.94 -7.33
C ALA A 526 3.41 -6.45 -8.58
N ASP A 527 2.84 -6.18 -9.75
CA ASP A 527 3.55 -6.32 -11.02
C ASP A 527 4.50 -5.12 -11.19
N CYS A 528 5.79 -5.38 -11.34
CA CYS A 528 6.75 -4.38 -11.82
C CYS A 528 7.23 -4.80 -13.21
N PRO A 529 6.61 -4.31 -14.30
CA PRO A 529 6.91 -4.75 -15.67
C PRO A 529 8.26 -4.23 -16.20
N LEU A 530 9.16 -3.78 -15.31
CA LEU A 530 10.46 -3.27 -15.68
C LEU A 530 11.34 -4.38 -16.26
N LEU A 531 11.68 -4.24 -17.53
CA LEU A 531 12.75 -5.02 -18.13
C LEU A 531 14.09 -4.51 -17.59
N LEU A 532 14.86 -5.42 -17.00
CA LEU A 532 16.20 -5.13 -16.52
C LEU A 532 17.21 -5.48 -17.60
N GLU A 533 18.00 -4.49 -18.02
CA GLU A 533 19.13 -4.76 -18.90
C GLU A 533 20.32 -5.27 -18.10
N THR A 534 21.10 -6.12 -18.78
CA THR A 534 22.33 -6.62 -18.23
C THR A 534 23.42 -5.56 -18.41
N GLY A 535 24.08 -5.17 -17.32
CA GLY A 535 25.11 -4.13 -17.35
C GLY A 535 26.13 -4.33 -16.24
N GLU A 536 27.31 -3.75 -16.45
CA GLU A 536 28.29 -3.59 -15.38
C GLU A 536 27.93 -2.41 -14.50
N VAL A 537 28.27 -2.53 -13.23
CA VAL A 537 27.99 -1.52 -12.22
C VAL A 537 29.31 -0.86 -11.83
N GLU A 538 29.40 0.46 -11.99
CA GLU A 538 30.66 1.19 -11.81
C GLU A 538 31.20 1.10 -10.37
N LYS A 539 30.31 1.13 -9.37
CA LYS A 539 30.64 1.06 -7.95
C LYS A 539 29.63 0.22 -7.19
N THR A 540 30.14 -0.75 -6.45
CA THR A 540 29.36 -1.56 -5.53
C THR A 540 29.87 -1.37 -4.12
N THR A 541 28.97 -1.23 -3.16
CA THR A 541 29.32 -1.18 -1.74
C THR A 541 28.96 -2.50 -1.09
N LYS A 542 29.84 -2.99 -0.18
CA LYS A 542 29.54 -4.18 0.62
C LYS A 542 28.77 -3.78 1.87
N LEU A 543 27.85 -4.64 2.31
CA LEU A 543 27.09 -4.47 3.55
C LEU A 543 28.01 -4.17 4.76
N GLN A 544 29.18 -4.80 4.84
CA GLN A 544 30.18 -4.60 5.90
C GLN A 544 30.69 -3.16 5.97
N ASP A 545 30.90 -2.51 4.81
CA ASP A 545 31.40 -1.13 4.76
C ASP A 545 30.33 -0.15 5.27
N ILE A 546 29.07 -0.39 4.89
CA ILE A 546 27.92 0.39 5.36
C ILE A 546 27.76 0.23 6.87
N ILE A 547 27.82 -1.00 7.37
CA ILE A 547 27.75 -1.29 8.81
C ILE A 547 28.89 -0.58 9.56
N SER A 548 30.11 -0.59 9.02
CA SER A 548 31.26 0.07 9.64
C SER A 548 31.07 1.59 9.73
N LYS A 549 30.51 2.22 8.69
CA LYS A 549 30.18 3.66 8.70
C LYS A 549 29.03 3.97 9.65
N LEU A 550 28.01 3.10 9.73
CA LEU A 550 26.90 3.24 10.68
C LEU A 550 27.35 3.11 12.14
N ALA A 551 28.43 2.37 12.41
CA ALA A 551 29.00 2.24 13.75
C ALA A 551 29.92 3.42 14.14
N ALA A 552 30.35 4.23 13.17
CA ALA A 552 31.20 5.38 13.43
C ALA A 552 30.39 6.55 14.00
N SER A 553 30.90 7.16 15.08
CA SER A 553 30.36 8.40 15.62
C SER A 553 30.63 9.56 14.66
N ASP A 554 29.66 10.44 14.49
CA ASP A 554 29.73 11.63 13.63
C ASP A 554 28.83 12.71 14.24
N ASP A 555 29.40 13.88 14.55
CA ASP A 555 28.69 14.94 15.25
C ASP A 555 28.62 16.25 14.44
N ARG A 556 28.70 16.15 13.12
CA ARG A 556 28.81 17.28 12.18
C ARG A 556 27.65 18.27 12.20
N PHE A 557 26.44 17.82 12.55
CA PHE A 557 25.27 18.68 12.58
C PHE A 557 25.16 19.40 13.91
N LYS A 558 25.21 20.74 13.90
CA LYS A 558 25.07 21.60 15.08
C LYS A 558 23.92 22.58 14.90
N GLU A 559 23.20 22.85 15.98
CA GLU A 559 22.17 23.89 15.98
C GLU A 559 22.77 25.26 15.65
N THR A 560 22.07 26.04 14.84
CA THR A 560 22.50 27.38 14.43
C THR A 560 21.36 28.38 14.50
N LYS A 561 21.71 29.66 14.69
CA LYS A 561 20.76 30.79 14.63
C LYS A 561 20.46 31.24 13.19
N ALA A 562 21.22 30.75 12.22
CA ALA A 562 20.94 31.01 10.81
C ALA A 562 19.68 30.25 10.38
N VAL A 563 18.98 30.73 9.36
CA VAL A 563 17.71 30.16 8.90
C VAL A 563 17.92 29.49 7.54
N ALA A 564 17.49 28.24 7.36
CA ALA A 564 17.52 27.61 6.03
C ALA A 564 16.32 28.03 5.19
N GLY A 565 15.15 28.22 5.82
CA GLY A 565 13.92 28.67 5.15
C GLY A 565 13.31 27.57 4.26
N GLN A 566 13.57 26.31 4.58
CA GLN A 566 13.11 25.17 3.78
C GLN A 566 11.64 24.84 4.09
N PHE A 567 11.20 25.10 5.31
CA PHE A 567 9.84 24.83 5.78
C PHE A 567 9.21 26.05 6.44
N ARG A 568 7.88 26.06 6.42
CA ARG A 568 7.07 26.93 7.29
C ARG A 568 5.93 26.15 7.93
N THR A 569 5.46 26.65 9.05
CA THR A 569 4.27 26.12 9.72
C THR A 569 3.00 26.79 9.21
N ILE A 570 1.91 26.02 9.20
CA ILE A 570 0.58 26.45 8.79
C ILE A 570 -0.39 26.11 9.91
N HIS A 571 -1.15 27.09 10.35
CA HIS A 571 -2.25 26.91 11.29
C HIS A 571 -3.56 26.92 10.54
N SER A 572 -4.40 25.91 10.75
CA SER A 572 -5.72 25.84 10.12
C SER A 572 -6.74 25.15 11.01
N VAL A 573 -8.01 25.51 10.81
CA VAL A 573 -9.13 24.79 11.41
C VAL A 573 -9.47 23.62 10.50
N PHE A 574 -9.44 22.41 11.05
CA PHE A 574 -10.01 21.23 10.44
C PHE A 574 -11.38 20.96 11.05
N VAL A 575 -12.35 20.66 10.19
CA VAL A 575 -13.72 20.33 10.59
C VAL A 575 -13.94 18.86 10.37
N ASP A 576 -14.54 18.23 11.38
CA ASP A 576 -15.09 16.91 11.33
C ASP A 576 -16.55 17.00 10.88
N GLU A 577 -16.82 16.63 9.63
CA GLU A 577 -18.14 16.74 9.03
C GLU A 577 -18.89 15.43 9.17
N GLY A 578 -20.13 15.53 9.61
CA GLY A 578 -21.10 14.44 9.63
C GLY A 578 -22.40 14.84 8.94
N GLN A 579 -23.40 13.97 9.09
CA GLN A 579 -24.77 14.28 8.71
C GLN A 579 -25.63 14.40 9.97
N VAL A 580 -26.52 15.40 9.99
CA VAL A 580 -27.54 15.61 11.03
C VAL A 580 -28.84 15.96 10.30
N ASP A 581 -29.89 15.17 10.53
CA ASP A 581 -31.22 15.33 9.92
C ASP A 581 -31.20 15.52 8.39
N GLY A 582 -30.30 14.79 7.72
CA GLY A 582 -30.12 14.83 6.27
C GLY A 582 -29.17 15.92 5.76
N ALA A 583 -28.80 16.91 6.59
CA ALA A 583 -27.90 18.00 6.23
C ALA A 583 -26.44 17.71 6.67
N ALA A 584 -25.48 18.22 5.91
CA ALA A 584 -24.07 18.19 6.31
C ALA A 584 -23.82 19.21 7.43
N GLU A 585 -23.22 18.76 8.53
CA GLU A 585 -22.92 19.60 9.69
C GLU A 585 -21.53 19.30 10.25
N GLY A 586 -20.87 20.30 10.83
CA GLY A 586 -19.62 20.11 11.57
C GLY A 586 -19.91 19.51 12.95
N LEU A 587 -19.52 18.26 13.17
CA LEU A 587 -19.66 17.56 14.45
C LEU A 587 -18.63 18.04 15.48
N ALA A 588 -17.42 18.35 15.01
CA ALA A 588 -16.33 18.86 15.82
C ALA A 588 -15.39 19.71 14.95
N SER A 589 -14.53 20.51 15.59
CA SER A 589 -13.49 21.25 14.90
C SER A 589 -12.24 21.36 15.74
N ARG A 590 -11.09 21.32 15.09
CA ARG A 590 -9.78 21.38 15.74
C ARG A 590 -8.85 22.34 15.01
N ASN A 591 -8.14 23.16 15.77
CA ASN A 591 -7.00 23.91 15.26
C ASN A 591 -5.82 22.95 15.15
N MET A 592 -5.28 22.79 13.95
CA MET A 592 -4.11 21.97 13.71
C MET A 592 -3.00 22.83 13.12
N GLU A 593 -1.78 22.46 13.47
CA GLU A 593 -0.57 22.99 12.89
C GLU A 593 0.15 21.89 12.09
N PHE A 594 0.65 22.24 10.92
CA PHE A 594 1.40 21.32 10.07
C PHE A 594 2.49 22.06 9.29
N ALA A 595 3.54 21.35 8.91
CA ALA A 595 4.66 21.88 8.16
C ALA A 595 4.51 21.63 6.66
N VAL A 596 4.86 22.65 5.86
CA VAL A 596 4.91 22.56 4.40
C VAL A 596 6.25 23.08 3.88
N PRO A 597 6.80 22.49 2.80
CA PRO A 597 7.96 23.05 2.13
C PRO A 597 7.65 24.46 1.58
N GLU A 598 8.57 25.40 1.78
CA GLU A 598 8.37 26.80 1.37
C GLU A 598 8.55 26.96 -0.15
N HIS A 599 9.68 26.47 -0.66
CA HIS A 599 10.08 26.68 -2.04
C HIS A 599 9.80 25.47 -2.96
N LYS A 600 9.58 24.28 -2.40
CA LYS A 600 9.38 23.02 -3.13
C LYS A 600 7.89 22.68 -3.25
N SER A 601 7.55 21.69 -4.09
CA SER A 601 6.17 21.15 -4.10
C SER A 601 5.92 20.19 -2.93
N MET A 602 4.66 19.85 -2.71
CA MET A 602 4.25 18.81 -1.77
C MET A 602 4.49 17.38 -2.29
N ASN A 603 4.94 17.23 -3.53
CA ASN A 603 5.13 15.94 -4.17
C ASN A 603 6.64 15.60 -4.23
N MET A 604 7.01 14.42 -3.75
CA MET A 604 8.36 13.89 -3.80
C MET A 604 8.37 12.58 -4.59
N ALA A 605 9.36 12.39 -5.46
CA ALA A 605 9.64 11.11 -6.08
C ALA A 605 10.73 10.38 -5.29
N VAL A 606 10.49 9.14 -4.89
CA VAL A 606 11.54 8.22 -4.43
C VAL A 606 11.78 7.26 -5.59
N VAL A 607 13.03 7.20 -6.04
CA VAL A 607 13.40 6.47 -7.26
C VAL A 607 14.31 5.32 -6.89
N LEU A 608 14.01 4.11 -7.36
CA LEU A 608 14.81 2.90 -7.22
C LEU A 608 15.51 2.57 -8.55
N PRO A 609 16.78 2.93 -8.74
CA PRO A 609 17.52 2.55 -9.94
C PRO A 609 17.91 1.08 -9.88
N LEU A 610 17.61 0.33 -10.93
CA LEU A 610 17.84 -1.11 -11.01
C LEU A 610 18.73 -1.45 -12.20
N VAL A 611 19.67 -2.37 -11.98
CA VAL A 611 20.52 -2.96 -13.01
C VAL A 611 20.73 -4.44 -12.73
N LYS A 612 20.70 -5.27 -13.78
CA LYS A 612 21.01 -6.70 -13.66
C LYS A 612 22.47 -6.91 -14.05
N LYS A 613 23.27 -7.57 -13.21
CA LYS A 613 24.65 -7.95 -13.58
C LYS A 613 24.65 -9.09 -14.59
N LEU A 614 25.79 -9.30 -15.26
CA LEU A 614 26.03 -10.48 -16.10
C LEU A 614 25.84 -11.80 -15.34
N SER A 615 26.06 -11.82 -14.03
CA SER A 615 25.78 -12.96 -13.15
C SER A 615 24.29 -13.25 -12.94
N GLY A 616 23.40 -12.36 -13.38
CA GLY A 616 21.96 -12.43 -13.15
C GLY A 616 21.49 -11.76 -11.86
N GLU A 617 22.40 -11.38 -10.95
CA GLU A 617 22.09 -10.66 -9.72
C GLU A 617 21.52 -9.26 -10.01
N VAL A 618 20.41 -8.91 -9.36
CA VAL A 618 19.79 -7.58 -9.47
C VAL A 618 20.36 -6.65 -8.41
N MET A 619 20.84 -5.50 -8.85
CA MET A 619 21.44 -4.48 -8.01
C MET A 619 20.54 -3.25 -7.96
N ALA A 620 20.45 -2.66 -6.78
CA ALA A 620 19.74 -1.42 -6.51
C ALA A 620 20.72 -0.27 -6.27
N GLY A 621 20.48 0.87 -6.91
CA GLY A 621 21.20 2.11 -6.67
C GLY A 621 20.76 2.74 -5.36
N ILE A 622 21.73 3.11 -4.51
CA ILE A 622 21.49 3.75 -3.22
C ILE A 622 22.25 5.06 -3.10
N THR A 623 21.81 5.90 -2.18
CA THR A 623 22.45 7.14 -1.75
C THR A 623 22.98 6.94 -0.33
N GLU A 624 24.29 7.09 -0.17
CA GLU A 624 24.95 7.18 1.13
C GLU A 624 25.10 8.67 1.50
N GLN A 625 24.53 9.11 2.61
CA GLN A 625 24.55 10.51 3.02
C GLN A 625 24.54 10.67 4.54
N PHE A 626 24.89 11.87 5.01
CA PHE A 626 24.77 12.26 6.41
C PHE A 626 23.58 13.20 6.57
N LEU A 627 22.70 12.95 7.54
CA LEU A 627 21.49 13.74 7.80
C LEU A 627 21.37 14.10 9.29
N PRO A 628 20.72 15.23 9.62
CA PRO A 628 20.68 15.75 10.98
C PRO A 628 19.88 14.89 11.96
N VAL A 629 18.77 14.29 11.53
CA VAL A 629 17.88 13.55 12.44
C VAL A 629 18.53 12.26 12.93
N PRO A 630 19.08 11.36 12.06
CA PRO A 630 19.81 10.19 12.54
C PRO A 630 20.91 10.55 13.56
N GLN A 631 21.63 11.66 13.35
CA GLN A 631 22.66 12.11 14.27
C GLN A 631 22.12 12.38 15.68
N ARG A 632 20.98 13.05 15.80
CA ARG A 632 20.36 13.41 17.09
C ARG A 632 19.98 12.18 17.91
N TYR A 633 19.51 11.12 17.25
CA TYR A 633 19.08 9.89 17.93
C TYR A 633 20.20 8.85 18.12
N LYS A 634 21.23 8.84 17.26
CA LYS A 634 22.26 7.77 17.24
C LYS A 634 23.68 8.22 17.57
N GLY A 635 23.96 9.52 17.48
CA GLY A 635 25.32 10.05 17.48
C GLY A 635 26.07 9.89 16.15
N THR A 636 25.37 9.54 15.05
CA THR A 636 25.92 9.56 13.69
C THR A 636 24.86 9.96 12.68
N GLY A 637 25.20 10.88 11.78
CA GLY A 637 24.29 11.31 10.72
C GLY A 637 24.17 10.31 9.56
N TYR A 638 25.05 9.31 9.49
CA TYR A 638 25.16 8.44 8.33
C TYR A 638 23.90 7.58 8.11
N THR A 639 23.39 7.58 6.89
CA THR A 639 22.22 6.82 6.46
C THR A 639 22.36 6.32 5.02
N VAL A 640 21.59 5.28 4.71
CA VAL A 640 21.43 4.73 3.36
C VAL A 640 19.98 4.88 2.95
N SER A 641 19.74 5.49 1.79
CA SER A 641 18.40 5.67 1.25
C SER A 641 18.35 5.39 -0.26
N CYS A 642 17.15 5.30 -0.81
CA CYS A 642 16.98 5.49 -2.26
C CYS A 642 17.10 6.99 -2.62
N PRO A 643 17.49 7.33 -3.85
CA PRO A 643 17.39 8.70 -4.35
C PRO A 643 16.00 9.29 -4.16
N ALA A 644 15.92 10.45 -3.52
CA ALA A 644 14.68 11.19 -3.30
C ALA A 644 14.78 12.57 -3.95
N ILE A 645 13.77 12.94 -4.75
CA ILE A 645 13.75 14.16 -5.55
C ILE A 645 12.44 14.90 -5.31
N ALA A 646 12.52 16.15 -4.85
CA ALA A 646 11.34 17.00 -4.79
C ALA A 646 10.89 17.36 -6.21
N LEU A 647 9.62 17.09 -6.53
CA LEU A 647 9.10 17.39 -7.86
C LEU A 647 8.84 18.90 -7.99
N PRO A 648 9.22 19.52 -9.13
CA PRO A 648 8.89 20.91 -9.44
C PRO A 648 7.38 21.21 -9.41
N LYS A 649 7.01 22.47 -9.16
CA LYS A 649 5.61 22.89 -8.98
C LYS A 649 4.77 22.76 -10.27
N ASP A 650 5.42 22.84 -11.41
CA ASP A 650 4.83 22.68 -12.75
C ASP A 650 4.57 21.22 -13.13
N ILE A 651 5.09 20.24 -12.36
CA ILE A 651 4.74 18.84 -12.53
C ILE A 651 3.39 18.58 -11.86
N THR A 652 2.36 18.41 -12.69
CA THR A 652 0.97 18.25 -12.23
C THR A 652 0.36 16.88 -12.50
N THR A 653 1.07 16.00 -13.22
CA THR A 653 0.61 14.64 -13.55
C THR A 653 1.70 13.60 -13.36
N LEU A 654 1.32 12.34 -13.17
CA LEU A 654 2.26 11.21 -13.09
C LEU A 654 3.11 11.06 -14.36
N GLU A 655 2.57 11.34 -15.55
CA GLU A 655 3.34 11.23 -16.79
C GLU A 655 4.41 12.33 -16.89
N MET A 656 4.09 13.56 -16.45
CA MET A 656 5.08 14.62 -16.32
C MET A 656 6.17 14.24 -15.31
N ALA A 657 5.80 13.61 -14.19
CA ALA A 657 6.78 13.12 -13.20
C ALA A 657 7.69 12.04 -13.80
N ARG A 658 7.13 11.06 -14.54
CA ARG A 658 7.92 10.04 -15.24
C ARG A 658 8.90 10.66 -16.22
N LYS A 659 8.46 11.64 -17.01
CA LYS A 659 9.33 12.37 -17.94
C LYS A 659 10.43 13.14 -17.21
N TYR A 660 10.08 13.86 -16.13
CA TYR A 660 11.04 14.59 -15.32
C TYR A 660 12.12 13.66 -14.75
N ILE A 661 11.72 12.52 -14.18
CA ILE A 661 12.64 11.50 -13.66
C ILE A 661 13.51 10.94 -14.80
N ALA A 662 12.92 10.64 -15.95
CA ALA A 662 13.67 10.14 -17.11
C ALA A 662 14.78 11.12 -17.54
N ASP A 663 14.48 12.42 -17.54
CA ASP A 663 15.44 13.47 -17.84
C ASP A 663 16.52 13.59 -16.74
N GLN A 664 16.16 13.47 -15.45
CA GLN A 664 17.15 13.47 -14.34
C GLN A 664 18.15 12.30 -14.45
N PHE A 665 17.68 11.12 -14.85
CA PHE A 665 18.51 9.91 -15.00
C PHE A 665 19.08 9.73 -16.43
N GLU A 666 18.80 10.68 -17.34
CA GLU A 666 19.21 10.67 -18.75
C GLU A 666 18.80 9.39 -19.53
N VAL A 667 17.60 8.88 -19.24
CA VAL A 667 17.03 7.68 -19.88
C VAL A 667 15.75 8.02 -20.69
N PRO A 668 15.31 7.17 -21.62
CA PRO A 668 13.96 7.24 -22.19
C PRO A 668 12.87 7.11 -21.11
N VAL A 669 11.71 7.74 -21.32
CA VAL A 669 10.56 7.66 -20.40
C VAL A 669 10.07 6.22 -20.21
N ASP A 670 10.20 5.38 -21.24
CA ASP A 670 9.86 3.95 -21.18
C ASP A 670 10.72 3.15 -20.19
N CYS A 671 11.86 3.71 -19.74
CA CYS A 671 12.73 3.12 -18.72
C CYS A 671 12.35 3.54 -17.29
N VAL A 672 11.31 4.36 -17.12
CA VAL A 672 10.79 4.81 -15.82
C VAL A 672 9.41 4.19 -15.60
N SER A 673 9.26 3.41 -14.53
CA SER A 673 7.99 2.81 -14.14
C SER A 673 7.61 3.24 -12.73
N ARG A 674 6.31 3.26 -12.44
CA ARG A 674 5.82 3.40 -11.08
C ARG A 674 6.14 2.12 -10.29
N MET A 675 6.35 2.26 -9.00
CA MET A 675 6.66 1.14 -8.11
C MET A 675 5.68 1.17 -6.93
N GLY A 676 4.42 0.79 -7.20
CA GLY A 676 3.34 0.86 -6.23
C GLY A 676 2.62 2.22 -6.18
N GLU A 677 1.88 2.41 -5.09
CA GLU A 677 0.99 3.56 -4.89
C GLU A 677 1.62 4.67 -4.06
N SER A 678 1.04 5.87 -4.15
CA SER A 678 1.51 7.02 -3.38
C SER A 678 1.12 6.89 -1.91
N PHE A 679 1.96 7.45 -1.02
CA PHE A 679 1.72 7.44 0.43
C PHE A 679 2.11 8.79 1.05
N PHE A 680 1.62 9.04 2.27
CA PHE A 680 1.98 10.24 3.02
C PHE A 680 3.31 10.06 3.73
N CYS A 681 4.18 11.08 3.64
CA CYS A 681 5.46 11.08 4.34
C CYS A 681 5.27 10.98 5.86
N HIS A 682 4.38 11.82 6.42
CA HIS A 682 4.01 11.77 7.83
C HIS A 682 2.65 12.45 8.06
N ALA A 683 1.57 11.65 8.11
CA ALA A 683 0.18 12.12 8.17
C ALA A 683 -0.17 12.99 9.41
N GLY A 684 0.69 13.02 10.42
CA GLY A 684 0.55 13.88 11.61
C GLY A 684 1.31 15.21 11.56
N ILE A 685 2.20 15.44 10.58
CA ILE A 685 3.07 16.64 10.54
C ILE A 685 2.98 17.35 9.20
N THR A 686 2.90 16.63 8.09
CA THR A 686 2.95 17.22 6.76
C THR A 686 2.02 16.53 5.77
N PRO A 687 1.34 17.28 4.88
CA PRO A 687 0.57 16.69 3.79
C PRO A 687 1.45 16.20 2.62
N GLN A 688 2.78 16.19 2.78
CA GLN A 688 3.71 15.79 1.71
C GLN A 688 3.47 14.34 1.29
N ARG A 689 3.38 14.13 -0.03
CA ARG A 689 3.18 12.82 -0.65
C ARG A 689 4.45 12.32 -1.33
N ILE A 690 4.71 11.04 -1.15
CA ILE A 690 5.80 10.32 -1.79
C ILE A 690 5.23 9.44 -2.91
N TYR A 691 5.87 9.51 -4.08
CA TYR A 691 5.54 8.73 -5.26
C TYR A 691 6.73 7.81 -5.58
N PRO A 692 6.58 6.49 -5.38
CA PRO A 692 7.64 5.53 -5.65
C PRO A 692 7.75 5.23 -7.15
N PHE A 693 8.98 5.27 -7.66
CA PHE A 693 9.35 4.95 -9.04
C PHE A 693 10.52 3.99 -9.05
N ALA A 694 10.68 3.27 -10.16
CA ALA A 694 11.88 2.52 -10.46
C ALA A 694 12.39 2.88 -11.86
N VAL A 695 13.71 2.89 -12.01
CA VAL A 695 14.40 3.30 -13.24
C VAL A 695 15.36 2.20 -13.68
N THR A 696 15.35 1.88 -14.96
CA THR A 696 16.28 0.95 -15.61
C THR A 696 17.08 1.66 -16.69
N LYS A 697 18.16 1.05 -17.19
CA LYS A 697 18.84 1.47 -18.42
C LYS A 697 18.38 0.70 -19.66
N ALA A 698 17.38 -0.18 -19.50
CA ALA A 698 16.95 -1.09 -20.55
C ALA A 698 16.46 -0.39 -21.83
N GLY A 699 16.99 -0.79 -22.98
CA GLY A 699 16.62 -0.28 -24.30
C GLY A 699 17.31 1.03 -24.68
N THR A 700 18.26 1.52 -23.90
CA THR A 700 18.96 2.79 -24.17
C THR A 700 19.91 2.67 -25.37
N LYS A 701 19.85 3.65 -26.30
CA LYS A 701 20.72 3.75 -27.48
C LYS A 701 21.34 5.14 -27.56
N GLY A 702 22.48 5.27 -28.26
CA GLY A 702 23.15 6.55 -28.49
C GLY A 702 23.74 7.17 -27.21
N TRP A 703 23.77 8.51 -27.12
CA TRP A 703 24.36 9.22 -25.97
C TRP A 703 23.68 8.92 -24.63
N ARG A 704 22.40 8.53 -24.65
CA ARG A 704 21.62 8.10 -23.46
C ARG A 704 21.98 6.69 -22.95
N LYS A 705 22.84 5.94 -23.66
CA LYS A 705 23.31 4.60 -23.24
C LYS A 705 24.08 4.65 -21.91
N VAL A 706 24.73 5.77 -21.63
CA VAL A 706 25.53 5.92 -20.40
C VAL A 706 24.63 5.94 -19.17
N GLY A 707 23.45 6.60 -19.25
CA GLY A 707 22.47 6.76 -18.15
C GLY A 707 23.10 7.31 -16.87
N ARG A 708 22.86 8.58 -16.54
CA ARG A 708 23.47 9.15 -15.33
C ARG A 708 22.79 8.65 -14.06
N THR A 709 23.62 8.40 -13.06
CA THR A 709 23.23 8.06 -11.69
C THR A 709 22.94 9.35 -10.90
N HIS A 710 21.80 9.99 -11.15
CA HIS A 710 21.42 11.16 -10.36
C HIS A 710 21.15 10.74 -8.90
N GLY A 711 21.92 11.30 -7.97
CA GLY A 711 21.80 10.98 -6.54
C GLY A 711 22.30 9.59 -6.11
N VAL A 712 22.57 8.66 -7.04
CA VAL A 712 23.10 7.33 -6.69
C VAL A 712 24.61 7.40 -6.50
N THR A 713 25.07 6.98 -5.32
CA THR A 713 26.50 6.97 -4.95
C THR A 713 27.13 5.61 -5.16
N THR A 714 26.36 4.53 -5.06
CA THR A 714 26.82 3.14 -5.17
C THR A 714 25.63 2.20 -5.42
N TYR A 715 25.91 0.93 -5.64
CA TYR A 715 24.91 -0.11 -5.76
C TYR A 715 25.11 -1.23 -4.74
N THR A 716 24.01 -1.83 -4.33
CA THR A 716 23.93 -2.98 -3.43
C THR A 716 23.01 -4.05 -4.01
N PRO A 717 23.18 -5.35 -3.69
CA PRO A 717 22.19 -6.36 -4.07
C PRO A 717 20.80 -5.98 -3.59
N LEU A 718 19.80 -6.07 -4.46
CA LEU A 718 18.41 -5.76 -4.13
C LEU A 718 17.87 -6.58 -2.92
N PRO A 719 18.19 -7.88 -2.77
CA PRO A 719 17.75 -8.67 -1.61
C PRO A 719 18.18 -8.08 -0.26
N ASP A 720 19.30 -7.36 -0.22
CA ASP A 720 19.83 -6.74 1.01
C ASP A 720 19.32 -5.32 1.22
N LEU A 721 18.66 -4.71 0.22
CA LEU A 721 18.28 -3.30 0.27
C LEU A 721 17.31 -2.98 1.40
N HIS A 722 16.25 -3.77 1.57
CA HIS A 722 15.26 -3.50 2.62
C HIS A 722 15.91 -3.55 4.01
N LYS A 723 16.84 -4.48 4.25
CA LYS A 723 17.63 -4.52 5.49
C LYS A 723 18.36 -3.21 5.64
N LEU A 724 19.05 -2.73 4.60
CA LEU A 724 19.77 -1.45 4.65
C LEU A 724 18.89 -0.22 4.94
N LEU A 725 17.73 -0.11 4.27
CA LEU A 725 16.83 1.04 4.38
C LEU A 725 16.13 1.12 5.74
N TYR A 726 15.86 -0.03 6.37
CA TYR A 726 15.17 -0.12 7.67
C TYR A 726 16.09 -0.47 8.83
N LEU A 727 17.42 -0.40 8.61
CA LEU A 727 18.40 -0.34 9.68
C LEU A 727 18.36 1.05 10.32
N ASP A 728 17.35 1.29 11.15
CA ASP A 728 17.43 2.38 12.12
C ASP A 728 18.52 2.15 13.16
N ASN A 729 19.31 1.07 13.09
CA ASN A 729 20.54 0.83 13.84
C ASN A 729 20.54 1.35 15.28
N TYR A 730 19.48 1.08 16.03
CA TYR A 730 19.49 1.13 17.50
C TYR A 730 20.06 -0.16 18.10
N TYR A 731 20.63 -1.01 17.26
CA TYR A 731 21.32 -2.20 17.69
C TYR A 731 22.53 -1.79 18.54
N SER A 732 22.62 -2.35 19.74
CA SER A 732 23.81 -2.22 20.57
C SER A 732 25.05 -2.51 19.72
N PHE A 733 26.18 -1.91 20.07
CA PHE A 733 27.47 -2.18 19.41
C PHE A 733 27.67 -3.70 19.16
N MET A 734 27.25 -4.53 20.11
CA MET A 734 27.28 -5.99 20.00
C MET A 734 26.41 -6.58 18.88
N LYS A 735 25.20 -6.05 18.65
CA LYS A 735 24.32 -6.53 17.58
C LYS A 735 24.74 -6.01 16.20
N VAL A 736 25.27 -4.79 16.13
CA VAL A 736 25.93 -4.27 14.92
C VAL A 736 27.19 -5.10 14.59
N ALA A 737 28.01 -5.41 15.59
CA ALA A 737 29.16 -6.29 15.45
C ALA A 737 28.78 -7.73 15.06
N ALA A 738 27.69 -8.27 15.63
CA ALA A 738 27.18 -9.60 15.27
C ALA A 738 26.65 -9.65 13.82
N MET A 739 25.96 -8.60 13.37
CA MET A 739 25.53 -8.46 11.98
C MET A 739 26.72 -8.33 11.02
N ALA A 740 27.74 -7.56 11.40
CA ALA A 740 29.00 -7.47 10.65
C ALA A 740 29.72 -8.82 10.57
N TYR A 741 29.79 -9.55 11.70
CA TYR A 741 30.36 -10.90 11.76
C TYR A 741 29.61 -11.86 10.85
N LYS A 742 28.27 -11.92 10.95
CA LYS A 742 27.41 -12.77 10.11
C LYS A 742 27.54 -12.44 8.62
N GLY A 743 27.61 -11.16 8.27
CA GLY A 743 27.88 -10.69 6.92
C GLY A 743 29.30 -10.98 6.43
N GLY A 744 30.26 -11.18 7.34
CA GLY A 744 31.66 -11.55 7.09
C GLY A 744 31.90 -13.03 6.86
N ILE A 745 31.23 -13.88 7.64
CA ILE A 745 31.47 -15.34 7.68
C ILE A 745 30.40 -16.16 6.95
N GLY A 746 29.29 -15.54 6.53
CA GLY A 746 28.19 -16.18 5.80
C GLY A 746 27.09 -16.71 6.71
N ALA A 747 25.83 -16.54 6.30
CA ALA A 747 24.65 -16.82 7.12
C ALA A 747 24.48 -18.29 7.58
N HIS A 748 25.20 -19.22 6.94
CA HIS A 748 25.18 -20.67 7.22
C HIS A 748 26.49 -21.19 7.83
N SER A 749 27.41 -20.30 8.24
CA SER A 749 28.62 -20.72 8.95
C SER A 749 28.28 -21.09 10.39
N ASP A 750 28.86 -22.18 10.90
CA ASP A 750 28.74 -22.58 12.32
C ASP A 750 29.31 -21.52 13.28
N LEU A 751 30.07 -20.55 12.75
CA LEU A 751 30.61 -19.41 13.49
C LEU A 751 29.70 -18.18 13.45
N SER A 752 28.59 -18.22 12.70
CA SER A 752 27.62 -17.12 12.64
C SER A 752 26.78 -17.03 13.91
N PRO A 753 26.56 -15.83 14.47
CA PRO A 753 25.63 -15.64 15.57
C PRO A 753 24.22 -16.09 15.16
N SER A 754 23.67 -17.08 15.87
CA SER A 754 22.27 -17.48 15.74
C SER A 754 21.37 -16.37 16.31
N TYR A 755 20.30 -16.02 15.58
CA TYR A 755 19.28 -15.08 16.09
C TYR A 755 18.43 -15.79 17.15
N GLY A 756 18.96 -15.84 18.37
CA GLY A 756 18.25 -16.34 19.53
C GLY A 756 18.87 -15.72 20.76
N PHE A 757 18.30 -14.62 21.26
CA PHE A 757 18.46 -14.27 22.67
C PHE A 757 17.53 -15.18 23.48
N SER A 758 17.75 -16.50 23.40
CA SER A 758 17.04 -17.48 24.23
C SER A 758 18.05 -18.15 25.14
N SER A 759 18.49 -17.41 26.15
CA SER A 759 18.85 -17.89 27.48
C SER A 759 19.42 -16.71 28.26
N SER A 760 18.90 -16.48 29.46
CA SER A 760 19.55 -15.54 30.36
C SER A 760 20.96 -16.07 30.65
N GLN A 761 21.99 -15.26 30.40
CA GLN A 761 23.34 -15.54 30.92
C GLN A 761 23.34 -15.60 32.47
N ALA A 762 22.25 -15.18 33.12
CA ALA A 762 22.00 -15.41 34.54
C ALA A 762 21.81 -16.91 34.88
N ALA A 763 21.40 -17.76 33.94
CA ALA A 763 21.32 -19.21 34.16
C ALA A 763 22.69 -19.92 34.10
N GLU A 764 23.67 -19.36 33.37
CA GLU A 764 25.03 -19.92 33.28
C GLU A 764 25.95 -19.57 34.46
N ILE A 765 25.58 -18.60 35.31
CA ILE A 765 26.36 -18.21 36.50
C ILE A 765 26.06 -19.10 37.73
N SER A 766 25.21 -20.12 37.59
CA SER A 766 24.88 -21.06 38.68
C SER A 766 25.78 -22.31 38.76
N ARG A 767 26.89 -22.37 38.03
CA ARG A 767 27.90 -23.43 38.22
C ARG A 767 29.01 -22.94 39.16
N PRO A 768 29.22 -23.60 40.32
CA PRO A 768 30.32 -23.24 41.20
C PRO A 768 31.66 -23.56 40.52
N VAL A 769 32.56 -22.59 40.54
CA VAL A 769 33.98 -22.80 40.23
C VAL A 769 34.57 -23.72 41.31
N GLY A 770 35.05 -24.89 40.91
CA GLY A 770 35.67 -25.83 41.85
C GLY A 770 36.36 -27.04 41.22
N VAL A 771 37.69 -26.95 41.19
CA VAL A 771 38.69 -28.02 41.37
C VAL A 771 39.17 -28.81 40.13
N SER A 772 40.43 -28.50 39.81
CA SER A 772 41.50 -29.24 39.13
C SER A 772 41.52 -30.78 39.27
N GLY A 773 42.03 -31.47 38.24
CA GLY A 773 42.77 -32.74 38.45
C GLY A 773 42.68 -33.78 37.32
N THR A 774 43.80 -33.92 36.59
CA THR A 774 44.50 -35.16 36.18
C THR A 774 43.77 -36.53 36.06
N ASP A 775 44.13 -37.21 34.96
CA ASP A 775 44.51 -38.65 34.84
C ASP A 775 43.59 -39.72 34.17
N VAL A 776 44.12 -40.23 33.04
CA VAL A 776 44.51 -41.65 32.77
C VAL A 776 43.45 -42.78 32.63
N SER A 777 43.26 -43.19 31.37
CA SER A 777 43.25 -44.58 30.81
C SER A 777 42.11 -45.59 30.99
N SER A 778 41.98 -46.39 29.91
CA SER A 778 41.52 -47.79 29.79
C SER A 778 40.00 -48.04 29.81
N SER A 779 39.37 -48.79 28.91
CA SER A 779 39.75 -50.10 28.37
C SER A 779 38.93 -50.48 27.10
N LEU A 780 39.60 -51.20 26.19
CA LEU A 780 39.12 -51.93 24.99
C LEU A 780 38.55 -53.34 25.39
N PRO A 781 38.24 -54.29 24.48
CA PRO A 781 37.51 -54.28 23.19
C PRO A 781 36.59 -55.52 22.99
N ALA A 782 35.98 -55.67 21.80
CA ALA A 782 35.80 -56.98 21.17
C ALA A 782 35.97 -56.92 19.63
N SER A 783 36.82 -57.80 19.10
CA SER A 783 37.02 -58.20 17.69
C SER A 783 36.96 -59.75 17.67
N PRO A 784 37.34 -60.53 16.62
CA PRO A 784 37.56 -60.35 15.16
C PRO A 784 36.85 -61.53 14.38
N PRO A 785 37.28 -62.16 13.25
CA PRO A 785 38.46 -61.99 12.34
C PRO A 785 38.11 -62.12 10.82
N ALA A 786 38.98 -62.15 9.79
CA ALA A 786 40.44 -62.13 9.61
C ALA A 786 40.78 -61.83 8.11
N SER A 787 41.91 -61.17 7.83
CA SER A 787 43.12 -61.78 7.20
C SER A 787 43.96 -60.85 6.28
N SER A 788 45.26 -60.91 6.55
CA SER A 788 46.46 -60.68 5.72
C SER A 788 46.77 -59.31 5.10
N SER A 789 47.77 -58.67 5.73
CA SER A 789 48.66 -57.61 5.27
C SER A 789 49.73 -58.14 4.26
N PRO A 790 50.87 -57.46 3.96
CA PRO A 790 51.29 -56.06 4.24
C PRO A 790 52.15 -55.38 3.12
N LEU A 791 52.63 -54.15 3.44
CA LEU A 791 54.00 -53.59 3.26
C LEU A 791 54.21 -52.39 2.30
N ARG A 792 54.73 -51.31 2.93
CA ARG A 792 55.90 -50.45 2.55
C ARG A 792 55.75 -49.52 1.34
N SER A 793 56.35 -48.32 1.25
CA SER A 793 57.15 -47.44 2.13
C SER A 793 57.73 -46.27 1.30
N PHE A 794 58.07 -45.13 1.94
CA PHE A 794 59.07 -44.10 1.51
C PHE A 794 58.72 -43.25 0.25
N SER A 795 59.14 -41.99 0.06
CA SER A 795 59.88 -40.98 0.83
C SER A 795 59.96 -39.66 0.03
N SER A 796 59.95 -38.53 0.75
CA SER A 796 60.75 -37.29 0.56
C SER A 796 60.92 -36.62 -0.81
N GLY A 797 60.71 -35.29 -0.83
CA GLY A 797 61.42 -34.40 -1.74
C GLY A 797 60.84 -32.98 -1.84
N ARG A 798 61.30 -32.06 -0.99
CA ARG A 798 61.32 -30.59 -1.24
C ARG A 798 62.67 -30.26 -1.90
N PRO A 799 62.82 -29.19 -2.71
CA PRO A 799 62.81 -27.81 -2.20
C PRO A 799 62.22 -26.72 -3.12
N GLU A 800 62.01 -25.56 -2.51
CA GLU A 800 61.67 -24.21 -3.00
C GLU A 800 62.75 -23.57 -3.94
N PRO A 801 62.73 -22.25 -4.26
CA PRO A 801 61.68 -21.36 -4.83
C PRO A 801 62.22 -20.45 -5.98
N SER A 802 61.36 -19.69 -6.66
CA SER A 802 61.75 -18.36 -7.22
C SER A 802 60.54 -17.51 -7.68
N THR A 803 60.31 -16.41 -6.96
CA THR A 803 60.05 -15.02 -7.41
C THR A 803 59.45 -14.75 -8.81
N SER A 804 58.28 -14.12 -8.83
CA SER A 804 58.07 -12.71 -9.24
C SER A 804 56.67 -12.25 -8.85
#